data_AF-A0A2W2ED71-F1
#
_entry.id   AF-A0A2W2ED71-F1
#
_cell.length_a   1.000
_cell.length_b   1.000
_cell.length_c   1.000
_cell.angle_alpha   90.00
_cell.angle_beta   90.00
_cell.angle_gamma   90.00
#
_symmetry.space_group_name_H-M   'P 1'
#
loop_
_entity.id
_entity.type
_entity.pdbx_description
1 polymer ?
#
loop_
_entity_poly.entity_id
_entity_poly.type
_entity_poly.pdbx_seq_one_letter_code
_entity_poly.pdbx_strand_id
1 'polypeptide(L)'
;MGVAVRRWLWLALLGLLGGAAAVVAGPAQTSADGIDPFVAKIEVGTPGAGGTSCTGSLVHRQWLVTARTCFEAGGQTVTLGPPKRATMATVGRADLSTTSGHVVPVVRLVPHPQRDVVLARLATPISGIAPVPIGSAAPSVGERLRLIGYGRTRTEWVPNRAHTATFEVTSVGTSTMDITGVTADQAGPCKGDAGGPALRDGGGGTELVAIGHSSWQGGCVGETETRRGALETRVDDIRDWIRLATTDVSVFGVLADGRLTYSGIDSATGDRLGTVTSAAALPFAAGSMATLNFNTLLVASTTGVLYRVDITATNPLRFDPPVQIGTGYTHKLLAYDGDGSLFGIAAATGALRRYTVPSAKPSTLINNTLIGDRGFGTLKTLATAGPDLLLATTSAGVLIQYRISDNTWSRTDLATSGWDYEHLLSPGDGLYYARAAQGAMLRFRDQNPLNGSGTDIQSFPSDPVDTSGWNQTLLSAVPLTSFPESPVDVSIFGIRSDGRLTYSQIDSATGDRLGTVTSAAALPFAAGSMATLNFNTLLVASTTGVLYRVDITATNPLRFDPPVQIGTGYTHKLLAYDGDGSLFGIAAATGALRRYTVPSAKPSTLTNNTLIGASGFGSLRTLAAAAPDLLLATTSAGTLIQYRITDTWARTDLASSGWNHAHLLSPGNGLYYARTAQGAMLRFRDQNPLNGSGTDIQSFPNDPVDTGGWDQALLSAQPFSA
;
A
#
# COMPACT_ATOMS: atom_id res chain seq x y z
N MET A 1 -72.11 6.25 16.70
CA MET A 1 -70.97 5.84 15.85
C MET A 1 -69.74 6.54 16.39
N GLY A 2 -68.98 5.82 17.22
CA GLY A 2 -67.87 6.35 17.99
C GLY A 2 -66.55 6.23 17.24
N VAL A 3 -65.71 7.25 17.38
CA VAL A 3 -64.29 7.20 16.99
C VAL A 3 -63.49 7.15 18.29
N ALA A 4 -62.77 6.05 18.46
CA ALA A 4 -62.07 5.67 19.67
C ALA A 4 -60.83 6.55 19.91
N VAL A 5 -60.77 7.17 21.10
CA VAL A 5 -59.57 7.79 21.65
C VAL A 5 -58.70 6.69 22.27
N ARG A 6 -57.59 6.35 21.62
CA ARG A 6 -56.58 5.43 22.20
C ARG A 6 -55.58 6.23 23.03
N ARG A 7 -55.77 6.17 24.36
CA ARG A 7 -54.74 6.49 25.36
C ARG A 7 -53.60 5.48 25.26
N TRP A 8 -52.36 5.97 25.12
CA TRP A 8 -51.17 5.19 25.44
C TRP A 8 -50.48 5.86 26.63
N LEU A 9 -50.42 5.13 27.74
CA LEU A 9 -49.60 5.44 28.90
C LEU A 9 -48.12 5.44 28.48
N TRP A 10 -47.41 6.53 28.74
CA TRP A 10 -45.95 6.50 28.79
C TRP A 10 -45.54 6.02 30.19
N LEU A 11 -45.04 4.78 30.28
CA LEU A 11 -44.27 4.34 31.44
C LEU A 11 -42.94 5.12 31.43
N ALA A 12 -42.71 5.90 32.49
CA ALA A 12 -41.39 6.43 32.79
C ALA A 12 -40.49 5.28 33.25
N LEU A 13 -39.63 4.78 32.36
CA LEU A 13 -38.53 3.91 32.71
C LEU A 13 -37.37 4.80 33.18
N LEU A 14 -37.10 4.83 34.48
CA LEU A 14 -35.81 5.29 35.01
C LEU A 14 -34.74 4.31 34.54
N GLY A 15 -34.08 4.62 33.43
CA GLY A 15 -32.84 3.99 33.01
C GLY A 15 -31.64 4.79 33.52
N LEU A 16 -31.09 4.41 34.67
CA LEU A 16 -29.68 4.66 34.94
C LEU A 16 -28.86 3.79 33.97
N LEU A 17 -27.96 4.41 33.20
CA LEU A 17 -26.61 3.95 32.83
C LEU A 17 -26.17 4.63 31.53
N GLY A 18 -25.18 5.50 31.66
CA GLY A 18 -24.52 6.21 30.57
C GLY A 18 -23.50 7.16 31.17
N GLY A 19 -22.56 6.61 31.94
CA GLY A 19 -21.48 7.39 32.52
C GLY A 19 -20.69 8.05 31.39
N ALA A 20 -20.73 9.39 31.34
CA ALA A 20 -19.64 10.12 30.72
C ALA A 20 -18.35 9.65 31.39
N ALA A 21 -17.41 9.12 30.62
CA ALA A 21 -16.07 8.88 31.11
C ALA A 21 -15.52 10.24 31.55
N ALA A 22 -15.56 10.52 32.85
CA ALA A 22 -14.89 11.66 33.41
C ALA A 22 -13.40 11.47 33.11
N VAL A 23 -12.81 12.40 32.35
CA VAL A 23 -11.36 12.48 32.17
C VAL A 23 -10.79 12.77 33.55
N VAL A 24 -10.33 11.73 34.24
CA VAL A 24 -9.68 11.87 35.54
C VAL A 24 -8.37 12.59 35.29
N ALA A 25 -8.31 13.87 35.67
CA ALA A 25 -7.05 14.59 35.80
C ALA A 25 -6.18 13.81 36.79
N GLY A 26 -5.09 13.24 36.30
CA GLY A 26 -4.25 12.34 37.09
C GLY A 26 -2.86 12.20 36.51
N PRO A 27 -1.90 11.69 37.32
CA PRO A 27 -0.53 11.46 36.89
C PRO A 27 -0.49 10.48 35.72
N ALA A 28 0.63 10.46 34.97
CA ALA A 28 0.80 9.58 33.82
C ALA A 28 0.45 8.12 34.14
N GLN A 29 -0.39 7.53 33.31
CA GLN A 29 -0.83 6.14 33.41
C GLN A 29 -0.35 5.34 32.21
N THR A 30 -0.14 4.04 32.40
CA THR A 30 0.10 3.13 31.27
C THR A 30 -1.14 3.05 30.40
N SER A 31 -0.97 3.18 29.09
CA SER A 31 -2.06 3.07 28.14
C SER A 31 -2.57 1.62 28.08
N ALA A 32 -3.89 1.46 28.14
CA ALA A 32 -4.53 0.15 27.98
C ALA A 32 -4.41 -0.34 26.54
N ASP A 33 -4.37 -1.66 26.35
CA ASP A 33 -4.30 -2.24 25.01
C ASP A 33 -5.58 -1.97 24.22
N GLY A 34 -5.44 -1.68 22.93
CA GLY A 34 -6.57 -1.39 22.02
C GLY A 34 -7.15 0.02 22.15
N ILE A 35 -6.69 0.82 23.10
CA ILE A 35 -7.05 2.23 23.24
C ILE A 35 -6.09 3.08 22.40
N ASP A 36 -6.64 4.04 21.63
CA ASP A 36 -5.91 4.89 20.68
C ASP A 36 -4.93 4.13 19.76
N PRO A 37 -5.38 3.09 19.03
CA PRO A 37 -4.48 2.23 18.24
C PRO A 37 -3.78 2.96 17.09
N PHE A 38 -4.16 4.20 16.79
CA PHE A 38 -3.49 5.06 15.82
C PHE A 38 -2.15 5.62 16.32
N VAL A 39 -1.86 5.59 17.62
CA VAL A 39 -0.58 6.07 18.17
C VAL A 39 0.54 5.15 17.68
N ALA A 40 1.63 5.77 17.23
CA ALA A 40 2.76 5.09 16.62
C ALA A 40 4.05 5.33 17.41
N LYS A 41 4.86 4.29 17.57
CA LYS A 41 6.28 4.39 17.92
C LYS A 41 7.08 4.52 16.64
N ILE A 42 7.93 5.54 16.54
CA ILE A 42 8.78 5.77 15.36
C ILE A 42 10.24 5.67 15.78
N GLU A 43 10.98 4.79 15.13
CA GLU A 43 12.40 4.55 15.38
C GLU A 43 13.20 4.96 14.14
N VAL A 44 14.00 6.02 14.28
CA VAL A 44 14.81 6.61 13.21
C VAL A 44 16.27 6.24 13.43
N GLY A 45 16.81 5.39 12.57
CA GLY A 45 18.14 4.81 12.72
C GLY A 45 18.25 3.83 13.90
N THR A 46 19.46 3.37 14.19
CA THR A 46 19.69 2.33 15.20
C THR A 46 19.78 2.92 16.62
N PRO A 47 18.97 2.45 17.58
CA PRO A 47 19.10 2.84 18.99
C PRO A 47 20.53 2.65 19.51
N GLY A 48 21.05 3.61 20.28
CA GLY A 48 22.42 3.56 20.82
C GLY A 48 23.55 3.89 19.84
N ALA A 49 23.28 3.91 18.53
CA ALA A 49 24.23 4.35 17.49
C ALA A 49 23.78 5.69 16.87
N GLY A 50 23.33 6.62 17.71
CA GLY A 50 22.83 7.93 17.30
C GLY A 50 21.41 7.92 16.70
N GLY A 51 20.67 6.82 16.83
CA GLY A 51 19.25 6.74 16.47
C GLY A 51 18.36 7.54 17.42
N THR A 52 17.20 7.96 16.92
CA THR A 52 16.19 8.71 17.66
C THR A 52 14.92 7.88 17.75
N SER A 53 14.27 7.92 18.90
CA SER A 53 12.96 7.34 19.08
C SER A 53 11.96 8.48 19.31
N CYS A 54 10.82 8.40 18.63
CA CYS A 54 9.76 9.39 18.67
C CYS A 54 8.39 8.71 18.75
N THR A 55 7.38 9.54 18.95
CA THR A 55 5.98 9.14 18.86
C THR A 55 5.34 9.81 17.64
N GLY A 56 4.29 9.22 17.08
CA GLY A 56 3.49 9.80 16.01
C GLY A 56 2.05 9.32 16.06
N SER A 57 1.27 9.68 15.03
CA SER A 57 -0.12 9.25 14.91
C SER A 57 -0.50 8.93 13.47
N LEU A 58 -1.24 7.84 13.27
CA LEU A 58 -1.83 7.47 11.99
C LEU A 58 -2.97 8.43 11.64
N VAL A 59 -2.78 9.23 10.59
CA VAL A 59 -3.75 10.24 10.11
C VAL A 59 -4.37 9.87 8.75
N HIS A 60 -3.76 8.89 8.07
CA HIS A 60 -4.30 8.19 6.92
C HIS A 60 -3.78 6.75 6.94
N ARG A 61 -4.44 5.80 6.26
CA ARG A 61 -4.04 4.38 6.25
C ARG A 61 -2.55 4.14 5.93
N GLN A 62 -1.91 5.03 5.19
CA GLN A 62 -0.49 4.92 4.82
C GLN A 62 0.35 6.12 5.28
N TRP A 63 -0.16 6.98 6.17
CA TRP A 63 0.56 8.18 6.61
C TRP A 63 0.47 8.41 8.11
N LEU A 64 1.64 8.61 8.71
CA LEU A 64 1.79 9.11 10.06
C LEU A 64 2.07 10.61 10.04
N VAL A 65 1.63 11.32 11.08
CA VAL A 65 2.11 12.65 11.44
C VAL A 65 3.01 12.56 12.68
N THR A 66 4.11 13.29 12.67
CA THR A 66 5.08 13.38 13.78
C THR A 66 5.92 14.67 13.66
N ALA A 67 6.81 14.92 14.62
CA ALA A 67 7.70 16.07 14.60
C ALA A 67 8.79 15.90 13.53
N ARG A 68 9.10 16.96 12.79
CA ARG A 68 10.16 16.96 11.77
C ARG A 68 11.53 16.75 12.41
N THR A 69 11.76 17.31 13.59
CA THR A 69 13.00 17.16 14.38
C THR A 69 13.38 15.71 14.65
N CYS A 70 12.42 14.77 14.66
CA CYS A 70 12.71 13.33 14.77
C CYS A 70 13.64 12.80 13.66
N PHE A 71 13.69 13.49 12.52
CA PHE A 71 14.49 13.12 11.34
C PHE A 71 15.70 14.04 11.12
N GLU A 72 15.99 14.98 12.02
CA GLU A 72 17.07 15.99 11.88
C GLU A 72 18.40 15.57 12.52
N ALA A 73 18.50 14.30 12.96
CA ALA A 73 19.66 13.79 13.69
C ALA A 73 20.99 14.02 12.93
N GLY A 74 21.94 14.69 13.59
CA GLY A 74 23.25 15.04 13.01
C GLY A 74 23.24 16.31 12.16
N GLY A 75 22.28 17.22 12.36
CA GLY A 75 22.19 18.50 11.65
C GLY A 75 21.66 18.39 10.22
N GLN A 76 21.03 17.27 9.89
CA GLN A 76 20.51 17.01 8.54
C GLN A 76 19.17 17.72 8.35
N THR A 77 19.01 18.43 7.22
CA THR A 77 17.73 19.01 6.84
C THR A 77 16.79 17.93 6.30
N VAL A 78 15.56 17.87 6.84
CA VAL A 78 14.50 17.01 6.31
C VAL A 78 13.97 17.59 5.01
N THR A 79 13.94 16.78 3.96
CA THR A 79 13.50 17.16 2.61
C THR A 79 12.43 16.21 2.11
N LEU A 80 11.66 16.63 1.11
CA LEU A 80 10.70 15.76 0.42
C LEU A 80 11.44 14.56 -0.20
N GLY A 81 11.14 13.35 0.25
CA GLY A 81 11.83 12.16 -0.22
C GLY A 81 11.94 11.06 0.83
N PRO A 82 12.73 10.00 0.58
CA PRO A 82 12.93 8.94 1.56
C PRO A 82 13.68 9.46 2.80
N PRO A 83 13.42 8.87 3.99
CA PRO A 83 14.25 9.13 5.17
C PRO A 83 15.73 8.85 4.89
N LYS A 84 16.62 9.69 5.45
CA LYS A 84 18.08 9.51 5.30
C LYS A 84 18.63 8.35 6.13
N ARG A 85 17.89 7.94 7.17
CA ARG A 85 18.20 6.79 8.02
C ARG A 85 17.02 5.84 7.97
N ALA A 86 17.31 4.54 7.97
CA ALA A 86 16.29 3.50 8.05
C ALA A 86 15.33 3.82 9.21
N THR A 87 14.03 3.82 8.92
CA THR A 87 13.02 4.24 9.88
C THR A 87 11.91 3.21 9.92
N MET A 88 11.57 2.76 11.13
CA MET A 88 10.48 1.82 11.38
C MET A 88 9.39 2.49 12.20
N ALA A 89 8.14 2.22 11.83
CA ALA A 89 6.98 2.62 12.60
C ALA A 89 6.26 1.39 13.15
N THR A 90 5.97 1.39 14.44
CA THR A 90 5.09 0.41 15.09
C THR A 90 3.76 1.08 15.42
N VAL A 91 2.65 0.56 14.90
CA VAL A 91 1.30 1.14 15.01
C VAL A 91 0.32 0.09 15.54
N GLY A 92 -0.64 0.48 16.37
CA GLY A 92 -1.65 -0.45 16.90
C GLY A 92 -1.19 -1.29 18.09
N ARG A 93 -0.17 -0.82 18.81
CA ARG A 93 0.48 -1.59 19.89
C ARG A 93 0.82 -0.72 21.09
N ALA A 94 0.03 -0.79 22.17
CA ALA A 94 0.35 -0.07 23.39
C ALA A 94 1.57 -0.68 24.11
N ASP A 95 1.67 -2.01 24.19
CA ASP A 95 2.82 -2.74 24.75
C ASP A 95 3.72 -3.30 23.64
N LEU A 96 4.90 -2.69 23.47
CA LEU A 96 5.93 -3.01 22.47
C LEU A 96 6.50 -4.43 22.60
N SER A 97 6.34 -5.09 23.74
CA SER A 97 6.76 -6.49 23.93
C SER A 97 5.84 -7.50 23.23
N THR A 98 4.63 -7.08 22.85
CA THR A 98 3.67 -7.92 22.13
C THR A 98 3.91 -7.89 20.61
N THR A 99 3.23 -8.78 19.89
CA THR A 99 3.32 -8.88 18.41
C THR A 99 2.08 -8.33 17.69
N SER A 100 1.16 -7.67 18.40
CA SER A 100 -0.02 -7.04 17.82
C SER A 100 0.33 -5.80 16.99
N GLY A 101 -0.61 -5.33 16.19
CA GLY A 101 -0.43 -4.15 15.34
C GLY A 101 0.47 -4.41 14.13
N HIS A 102 1.10 -3.35 13.64
CA HIS A 102 1.89 -3.34 12.40
C HIS A 102 3.27 -2.76 12.67
N VAL A 103 4.29 -3.35 12.07
CA VAL A 103 5.67 -2.82 12.07
C VAL A 103 6.07 -2.59 10.62
N VAL A 104 6.12 -1.32 10.19
CA VAL A 104 6.19 -0.95 8.77
C VAL A 104 7.30 0.07 8.54
N PRO A 105 8.13 -0.08 7.48
CA PRO A 105 9.12 0.93 7.13
C PRO A 105 8.47 2.25 6.71
N VAL A 106 9.15 3.37 6.99
CA VAL A 106 8.81 4.68 6.43
C VAL A 106 9.61 4.90 5.16
N VAL A 107 8.94 5.20 4.06
CA VAL A 107 9.54 5.29 2.71
C VAL A 107 9.52 6.71 2.11
N ARG A 108 8.76 7.63 2.71
CA ARG A 108 8.69 9.01 2.26
C ARG A 108 8.40 9.96 3.42
N LEU A 109 9.04 11.11 3.39
CA LEU A 109 8.82 12.25 4.26
C LEU A 109 8.29 13.42 3.44
N VAL A 110 7.28 14.09 3.96
CA VAL A 110 6.75 15.36 3.45
C VAL A 110 6.81 16.37 4.61
N PRO A 111 7.90 17.15 4.72
CA PRO A 111 8.04 18.13 5.79
C PRO A 111 7.11 19.32 5.56
N HIS A 112 6.50 19.82 6.63
CA HIS A 112 5.78 21.09 6.59
C HIS A 112 6.80 22.24 6.42
N PRO A 113 6.53 23.27 5.59
CA PRO A 113 7.56 24.26 5.24
C PRO A 113 7.93 25.22 6.38
N GLN A 114 7.03 25.43 7.34
CA GLN A 114 7.18 26.43 8.40
C GLN A 114 7.01 25.87 9.83
N ARG A 115 6.65 24.60 9.99
CA ARG A 115 6.33 24.02 11.31
C ARG A 115 7.15 22.77 11.55
N ASP A 116 7.37 22.43 12.82
CA ASP A 116 7.98 21.16 13.21
C ASP A 116 6.99 20.00 13.05
N VAL A 117 6.57 19.75 11.82
CA VAL A 117 5.63 18.68 11.43
C VAL A 117 6.18 18.01 10.18
N VAL A 118 6.11 16.68 10.14
CA VAL A 118 6.38 15.89 8.95
C VAL A 118 5.32 14.80 8.81
N LEU A 119 4.88 14.58 7.58
CA LEU A 119 4.12 13.39 7.24
C LEU A 119 5.08 12.30 6.78
N ALA A 120 4.94 11.12 7.36
CA ALA A 120 5.76 9.94 7.09
C ALA A 120 4.89 8.87 6.41
N ARG A 121 5.16 8.60 5.12
CA ARG A 121 4.48 7.55 4.35
C ARG A 121 5.03 6.19 4.72
N LEU A 122 4.14 5.26 5.04
CA LEU A 122 4.44 3.86 5.30
C LEU A 122 4.66 3.09 3.99
N ALA A 123 5.51 2.07 4.01
CA ALA A 123 5.74 1.20 2.84
C ALA A 123 4.44 0.51 2.39
N THR A 124 3.64 0.05 3.35
CA THR A 124 2.36 -0.61 3.12
C THR A 124 1.22 0.14 3.84
N PRO A 125 0.02 0.20 3.23
CA PRO A 125 -1.17 0.70 3.93
C PRO A 125 -1.52 -0.20 5.13
N ILE A 126 -1.89 0.42 6.24
CA ILE A 126 -2.40 -0.23 7.45
C ILE A 126 -3.92 -0.41 7.30
N SER A 127 -4.36 -1.65 7.51
CA SER A 127 -5.77 -2.03 7.65
C SER A 127 -6.12 -2.35 9.11
N GLY A 128 -7.42 -2.30 9.44
CA GLY A 128 -7.93 -2.64 10.78
C GLY A 128 -7.69 -1.61 11.88
N ILE A 129 -6.98 -0.51 11.60
CA ILE A 129 -6.77 0.61 12.51
C ILE A 129 -7.36 1.87 11.89
N ALA A 130 -8.32 2.49 12.56
CA ALA A 130 -8.88 3.76 12.15
C ALA A 130 -7.85 4.89 12.39
N PRO A 131 -7.52 5.71 11.38
CA PRO A 131 -6.71 6.91 11.59
C PRO A 131 -7.41 7.91 12.51
N VAL A 132 -6.65 8.69 13.28
CA VAL A 132 -7.19 9.77 14.11
C VAL A 132 -7.65 10.93 13.22
N PRO A 133 -8.87 11.47 13.40
CA PRO A 133 -9.29 12.67 12.70
C PRO A 133 -8.50 13.87 13.22
N ILE A 134 -8.13 14.77 12.31
CA ILE A 134 -7.56 16.07 12.69
C ILE A 134 -8.70 16.95 13.23
N GLY A 135 -8.47 17.71 14.29
CA GLY A 135 -9.41 18.70 14.82
C GLY A 135 -9.46 19.97 13.98
N SER A 136 -10.57 20.70 13.94
CA SER A 136 -10.72 21.94 13.14
C SER A 136 -10.82 23.18 14.02
N ALA A 137 -11.17 22.98 15.29
CA ALA A 137 -11.22 24.05 16.26
C ALA A 137 -9.84 24.24 16.90
N ALA A 138 -9.38 25.50 16.88
CA ALA A 138 -8.17 25.90 17.59
C ALA A 138 -8.28 25.54 19.08
N PRO A 139 -7.20 25.05 19.71
CA PRO A 139 -7.14 24.89 21.16
C PRO A 139 -7.44 26.20 21.90
N SER A 140 -8.03 26.10 23.08
CA SER A 140 -8.34 27.25 23.95
C SER A 140 -7.49 27.23 25.22
N VAL A 141 -7.16 28.40 25.77
CA VAL A 141 -6.51 28.48 27.09
C VAL A 141 -7.43 27.88 28.16
N GLY A 142 -6.87 27.07 29.06
CA GLY A 142 -7.58 26.30 30.08
C GLY A 142 -8.17 24.98 29.56
N GLU A 143 -8.07 24.71 28.26
CA GLU A 143 -8.48 23.42 27.68
C GLU A 143 -7.59 22.28 28.19
N ARG A 144 -8.20 21.13 28.46
CA ARG A 144 -7.49 19.92 28.86
C ARG A 144 -7.35 18.97 27.69
N LEU A 145 -6.11 18.61 27.37
CA LEU A 145 -5.75 17.72 26.28
C LEU A 145 -5.03 16.50 26.81
N ARG A 146 -5.30 15.34 26.20
CA ARG A 146 -4.66 14.09 26.56
C ARG A 146 -3.47 13.84 25.64
N LEU A 147 -2.30 13.72 26.23
CA LEU A 147 -1.07 13.35 25.51
C LEU A 147 -0.84 11.86 25.65
N ILE A 148 -0.30 11.24 24.59
CA ILE A 148 0.11 9.83 24.59
C ILE A 148 1.50 9.71 23.98
N GLY A 149 2.36 8.90 24.58
CA GLY A 149 3.72 8.71 24.07
C GLY A 149 4.42 7.45 24.56
N TYR A 150 5.53 7.14 23.88
CA TYR A 150 6.48 6.07 24.24
C TYR A 150 7.82 6.65 24.72
N GLY A 151 7.85 7.92 25.11
CA GLY A 151 9.00 8.57 25.68
C GLY A 151 9.30 8.06 27.08
N ARG A 152 10.40 8.55 27.63
CA ARG A 152 10.85 8.25 28.99
C ARG A 152 9.77 8.60 30.00
N THR A 153 9.79 7.93 31.16
CA THR A 153 8.95 8.32 32.29
C THR A 153 9.82 8.82 33.44
N ARG A 154 9.19 9.11 34.58
CA ARG A 154 9.88 9.44 35.84
C ARG A 154 10.80 8.33 36.34
N THR A 155 10.52 7.07 35.99
CA THR A 155 11.20 5.90 36.55
C THR A 155 11.86 5.01 35.49
N GLU A 156 11.54 5.19 34.20
CA GLU A 156 11.96 4.27 33.15
C GLU A 156 12.57 5.02 31.94
N TRP A 157 13.75 4.57 31.51
CA TRP A 157 14.53 5.20 30.44
C TRP A 157 14.11 4.77 29.03
N VAL A 158 13.56 3.56 28.87
CA VAL A 158 13.01 3.08 27.59
C VAL A 158 11.74 2.29 27.89
N PRO A 159 10.58 2.95 27.99
CA PRO A 159 9.34 2.24 28.26
C PRO A 159 8.95 1.31 27.13
N ASN A 160 8.62 0.07 27.49
CA ASN A 160 7.98 -0.87 26.57
C ASN A 160 6.50 -0.59 26.38
N ARG A 161 5.88 0.23 27.23
CA ARG A 161 4.45 0.55 27.13
C ARG A 161 4.23 2.03 26.90
N ALA A 162 3.32 2.36 25.98
CA ALA A 162 2.81 3.72 25.83
C ALA A 162 2.19 4.19 27.15
N HIS A 163 2.30 5.48 27.42
CA HIS A 163 1.70 6.11 28.58
C HIS A 163 0.94 7.36 28.18
N THR A 164 -0.02 7.76 29.00
CA THR A 164 -0.90 8.89 28.74
C THR A 164 -1.07 9.76 29.97
N ALA A 165 -1.18 11.07 29.79
CA ALA A 165 -1.47 12.03 30.83
C ALA A 165 -2.29 13.21 30.27
N THR A 166 -3.06 13.88 31.13
CA THR A 166 -3.80 15.09 30.76
C THR A 166 -2.98 16.33 31.07
N PHE A 167 -2.94 17.28 30.15
CA PHE A 167 -2.27 18.56 30.29
C PHE A 167 -3.25 19.70 30.03
N GLU A 168 -3.00 20.85 30.65
CA GLU A 168 -3.78 22.07 30.47
C GLU A 168 -3.06 23.03 29.52
N VAL A 169 -3.78 23.57 28.54
CA VAL A 169 -3.29 24.59 27.62
C VAL A 169 -3.18 25.92 28.36
N THR A 170 -1.99 26.51 28.36
CA THR A 170 -1.70 27.77 29.07
C THR A 170 -1.58 28.97 28.14
N SER A 171 -1.21 28.73 26.87
CA SER A 171 -1.06 29.75 25.86
C SER A 171 -1.33 29.15 24.47
N VAL A 172 -1.88 29.95 23.55
CA VAL A 172 -2.13 29.55 22.17
C VAL A 172 -1.54 30.60 21.23
N GLY A 173 -0.46 30.24 20.55
CA GLY A 173 0.18 31.04 19.49
C GLY A 173 -0.38 30.68 18.11
N THR A 174 0.23 31.24 17.06
CA THR A 174 -0.20 31.01 15.68
C THR A 174 0.03 29.58 15.20
N SER A 175 1.20 29.00 15.48
CA SER A 175 1.57 27.63 15.05
C SER A 175 1.80 26.66 16.20
N THR A 176 1.86 27.16 17.43
CA THR A 176 2.21 26.39 18.63
C THR A 176 1.30 26.75 19.78
N MET A 177 1.29 25.91 20.81
CA MET A 177 0.63 26.17 22.08
C MET A 177 1.49 25.67 23.24
N ASP A 178 1.39 26.33 24.39
CA ASP A 178 2.09 25.91 25.61
C ASP A 178 1.15 25.09 26.49
N ILE A 179 1.67 24.01 27.08
CA ILE A 179 0.95 23.14 28.00
C ILE A 179 1.68 23.01 29.34
N THR A 180 0.93 22.72 30.39
CA THR A 180 1.45 22.35 31.72
C THR A 180 0.69 21.16 32.29
N GLY A 181 1.34 20.42 33.19
CA GLY A 181 0.66 19.34 33.93
C GLY A 181 -0.50 19.88 34.76
N VAL A 182 -1.57 19.09 34.89
CA VAL A 182 -2.77 19.47 35.65
C VAL A 182 -2.55 19.41 37.17
N THR A 183 -1.50 18.72 37.62
CA THR A 183 -1.03 18.76 39.01
C THR A 183 0.39 19.30 39.10
N ALA A 184 0.74 19.88 40.24
CA ALA A 184 2.05 20.47 40.46
C ALA A 184 3.19 19.44 40.37
N ASP A 185 2.94 18.16 40.65
CA ASP A 185 3.92 17.07 40.69
C ASP A 185 4.00 16.24 39.39
N GLN A 186 3.09 16.46 38.43
CA GLN A 186 3.06 15.74 37.16
C GLN A 186 4.30 16.04 36.31
N ALA A 187 4.99 14.99 35.85
CA ALA A 187 6.11 15.10 34.92
C ALA A 187 5.67 15.70 33.57
N GLY A 188 6.54 16.50 32.97
CA GLY A 188 6.33 16.97 31.59
C GLY A 188 6.58 15.87 30.56
N PRO A 189 6.24 16.10 29.27
CA PRO A 189 6.66 15.22 28.18
C PRO A 189 8.18 15.02 28.18
N CYS A 190 8.65 13.83 27.86
CA CYS A 190 10.04 13.45 27.96
C CYS A 190 10.67 13.12 26.59
N LYS A 191 11.99 12.89 26.57
CA LYS A 191 12.67 12.34 25.38
C LYS A 191 11.94 11.08 24.88
N GLY A 192 11.53 11.12 23.62
CA GLY A 192 10.76 10.08 22.94
C GLY A 192 9.27 10.37 22.77
N ASP A 193 8.74 11.39 23.43
CA ASP A 193 7.35 11.86 23.24
C ASP A 193 7.22 12.88 22.09
N ALA A 194 8.33 13.36 21.54
CA ALA A 194 8.32 14.25 20.38
C ALA A 194 7.49 13.65 19.24
N GLY A 195 6.62 14.48 18.65
CA GLY A 195 5.65 14.11 17.63
C GLY A 195 4.41 13.33 18.12
N GLY A 196 4.34 12.98 19.41
CA GLY A 196 3.19 12.29 20.00
C GLY A 196 1.94 13.16 20.00
N PRO A 197 0.74 12.56 19.96
CA PRO A 197 -0.49 13.33 19.82
C PRO A 197 -0.90 14.04 21.10
N ALA A 198 -1.37 15.29 20.95
CA ALA A 198 -2.25 15.96 21.90
C ALA A 198 -3.69 15.85 21.40
N LEU A 199 -4.52 15.16 22.17
CA LEU A 199 -5.86 14.75 21.79
C LEU A 199 -6.92 15.53 22.56
N ARG A 200 -7.96 15.94 21.84
CA ARG A 200 -9.20 16.44 22.42
C ARG A 200 -10.22 15.30 22.41
N ASP A 201 -10.71 14.93 23.59
CA ASP A 201 -11.80 13.97 23.74
C ASP A 201 -13.13 14.72 23.91
N GLY A 202 -14.18 14.30 23.20
CA GLY A 202 -15.50 14.92 23.29
C GLY A 202 -16.64 14.00 22.85
N GLY A 203 -17.87 14.52 22.86
CA GLY A 203 -19.07 13.75 22.48
C GLY A 203 -19.08 13.27 21.02
N GLY A 204 -18.26 13.89 20.15
CA GLY A 204 -18.04 13.47 18.76
C GLY A 204 -16.90 12.46 18.56
N GLY A 205 -16.23 12.02 19.64
CA GLY A 205 -15.04 11.18 19.59
C GLY A 205 -13.76 11.94 19.90
N THR A 206 -12.62 11.29 19.63
CA THR A 206 -11.26 11.80 19.86
C THR A 206 -10.69 12.42 18.58
N GLU A 207 -10.12 13.61 18.68
CA GLU A 207 -9.45 14.30 17.56
C GLU A 207 -8.04 14.79 17.90
N LEU A 208 -7.15 14.82 16.91
CA LEU A 208 -5.79 15.32 17.01
C LEU A 208 -5.75 16.83 16.79
N VAL A 209 -5.29 17.58 17.80
CA VAL A 209 -5.26 19.06 17.74
C VAL A 209 -3.85 19.63 17.72
N ALA A 210 -2.88 18.89 18.25
CA ALA A 210 -1.46 19.24 18.18
C ALA A 210 -0.56 18.00 18.31
N ILE A 211 0.74 18.17 18.07
CA ILE A 211 1.77 17.15 18.29
C ILE A 211 2.92 17.68 19.13
N GLY A 212 3.59 16.80 19.87
CA GLY A 212 4.72 17.14 20.74
C GLY A 212 5.85 17.83 19.97
N HIS A 213 6.23 19.04 20.39
CA HIS A 213 7.33 19.80 19.79
C HIS A 213 8.59 19.71 20.66
N SER A 214 8.63 20.47 21.76
CA SER A 214 9.79 20.54 22.67
C SER A 214 9.34 20.61 24.11
N SER A 215 10.11 20.03 25.03
CA SER A 215 9.77 19.96 26.44
C SER A 215 10.94 20.33 27.34
N TRP A 216 10.62 20.91 28.50
CA TRP A 216 11.56 21.13 29.59
C TRP A 216 11.97 19.82 30.29
N GLN A 217 11.20 18.74 30.12
CA GLN A 217 11.48 17.39 30.66
C GLN A 217 11.56 17.31 32.20
N GLY A 218 11.06 18.31 32.92
CA GLY A 218 11.08 18.27 34.38
C GLY A 218 10.25 17.10 34.93
N GLY A 219 10.88 16.30 35.80
CA GLY A 219 10.29 15.09 36.36
C GLY A 219 10.55 13.80 35.57
N CYS A 220 11.25 13.86 34.44
CA CYS A 220 11.72 12.69 33.71
C CYS A 220 12.95 12.06 34.38
N VAL A 221 13.15 10.75 34.22
CA VAL A 221 14.31 10.06 34.80
C VAL A 221 15.63 10.64 34.26
N GLY A 222 16.55 10.98 35.17
CA GLY A 222 17.86 11.52 34.83
C GLY A 222 17.90 13.00 34.45
N GLU A 223 16.79 13.72 34.53
CA GLU A 223 16.73 15.17 34.31
C GLU A 223 16.65 15.92 35.65
N THR A 224 17.36 17.04 35.78
CA THR A 224 17.36 17.90 36.98
C THR A 224 16.53 19.18 36.82
N GLU A 225 16.03 19.43 35.61
CA GLU A 225 15.14 20.55 35.31
C GLU A 225 13.85 20.43 36.14
N THR A 226 13.36 21.58 36.63
CA THR A 226 12.16 21.63 37.48
C THR A 226 10.92 22.10 36.71
N ARG A 227 11.10 22.81 35.59
CA ARG A 227 10.01 23.20 34.70
C ARG A 227 9.44 21.97 34.01
N ARG A 228 8.11 21.81 34.06
CA ARG A 228 7.40 20.62 33.56
C ARG A 228 6.46 20.90 32.39
N GLY A 229 6.43 22.13 31.90
CA GLY A 229 5.67 22.50 30.72
C GLY A 229 6.33 22.02 29.42
N ALA A 230 5.57 22.09 28.34
CA ALA A 230 6.05 21.79 26.99
C ALA A 230 5.37 22.69 25.96
N LEU A 231 6.00 22.77 24.80
CA LEU A 231 5.46 23.37 23.59
C LEU A 231 4.94 22.27 22.69
N GLU A 232 3.76 22.48 22.11
CA GLU A 232 3.10 21.59 21.16
C GLU A 232 2.90 22.32 19.82
N THR A 233 3.04 21.62 18.69
CA THR A 233 2.76 22.15 17.36
C THR A 233 1.30 21.94 17.00
N ARG A 234 0.57 23.02 16.74
CA ARG A 234 -0.83 22.98 16.33
C ARG A 234 -0.99 22.30 14.96
N VAL A 235 -2.02 21.46 14.82
CA VAL A 235 -2.37 20.82 13.54
C VAL A 235 -3.75 21.23 13.00
N ASP A 236 -4.54 21.95 13.79
CA ASP A 236 -5.93 22.29 13.47
C ASP A 236 -6.09 23.12 12.18
N ASP A 237 -5.16 24.04 11.94
CA ASP A 237 -5.16 24.99 10.82
C ASP A 237 -4.26 24.58 9.65
N ILE A 238 -3.64 23.38 9.70
CA ILE A 238 -2.89 22.78 8.58
C ILE A 238 -3.57 21.54 8.02
N ARG A 239 -4.86 21.33 8.33
CA ARG A 239 -5.65 20.20 7.83
C ARG A 239 -5.59 20.07 6.31
N ASP A 240 -5.70 21.18 5.59
CA ASP A 240 -5.67 21.17 4.12
C ASP A 240 -4.30 20.72 3.59
N TRP A 241 -3.22 21.11 4.27
CA TRP A 241 -1.89 20.61 3.94
C TRP A 241 -1.78 19.10 4.19
N ILE A 242 -2.31 18.61 5.32
CA ILE A 242 -2.34 17.17 5.62
C ILE A 242 -3.13 16.42 4.54
N ARG A 243 -4.38 16.85 4.30
CA ARG A 243 -5.31 16.23 3.36
C ARG A 243 -4.73 16.15 1.95
N LEU A 244 -4.15 17.25 1.47
CA LEU A 244 -3.53 17.31 0.14
C LEU A 244 -2.27 16.42 0.05
N ALA A 245 -1.43 16.41 1.09
CA ALA A 245 -0.21 15.59 1.09
C ALA A 245 -0.49 14.08 1.21
N THR A 246 -1.64 13.69 1.78
CA THR A 246 -2.06 12.29 1.94
C THR A 246 -2.93 11.78 0.79
N THR A 247 -3.13 12.56 -0.27
CA THR A 247 -3.94 12.19 -1.45
C THR A 247 -3.47 10.86 -2.06
N ASP A 248 -4.42 10.07 -2.57
CA ASP A 248 -4.13 8.82 -3.29
C ASP A 248 -3.95 9.06 -4.79
N VAL A 249 -4.63 10.04 -5.37
CA VAL A 249 -4.41 10.49 -6.75
C VAL A 249 -3.79 11.88 -6.76
N SER A 250 -2.62 12.00 -7.38
CA SER A 250 -1.88 13.25 -7.55
C SER A 250 -1.80 13.63 -9.01
N VAL A 251 -2.06 14.90 -9.33
CA VAL A 251 -1.96 15.44 -10.69
C VAL A 251 -1.04 16.65 -10.71
N PHE A 252 -0.03 16.60 -11.56
CA PHE A 252 0.76 17.77 -11.91
C PHE A 252 0.24 18.39 -13.20
N GLY A 253 0.38 19.71 -13.31
CA GLY A 253 0.03 20.42 -14.54
C GLY A 253 0.87 21.67 -14.75
N VAL A 254 0.70 22.28 -15.92
CA VAL A 254 1.33 23.53 -16.32
C VAL A 254 0.26 24.53 -16.74
N LEU A 255 0.31 25.74 -16.21
CA LEU A 255 -0.55 26.85 -16.62
C LEU A 255 -0.01 27.52 -17.89
N ALA A 256 -0.85 28.33 -18.55
CA ALA A 256 -0.45 29.08 -19.75
C ALA A 256 0.73 30.04 -19.50
N ASP A 257 0.92 30.51 -18.26
CA ASP A 257 2.04 31.36 -17.86
C ASP A 257 3.31 30.58 -17.45
N GLY A 258 3.30 29.25 -17.59
CA GLY A 258 4.42 28.36 -17.29
C GLY A 258 4.55 27.94 -15.82
N ARG A 259 3.68 28.41 -14.91
CA ARG A 259 3.67 27.93 -13.52
C ARG A 259 3.16 26.50 -13.43
N LEU A 260 3.73 25.73 -12.51
CA LEU A 260 3.29 24.37 -12.21
C LEU A 260 2.09 24.38 -11.26
N THR A 261 1.24 23.38 -11.37
CA THR A 261 0.19 23.09 -10.39
C THR A 261 0.34 21.68 -9.84
N TYR A 262 -0.04 21.50 -8.58
CA TYR A 262 -0.19 20.19 -7.94
C TYR A 262 -1.60 20.11 -7.35
N SER A 263 -2.34 19.07 -7.75
CA SER A 263 -3.70 18.81 -7.29
C SER A 263 -3.81 17.42 -6.69
N GLY A 264 -4.55 17.30 -5.60
CA GLY A 264 -4.96 16.02 -5.02
C GLY A 264 -6.42 15.72 -5.34
N ILE A 265 -6.72 14.46 -5.64
CA ILE A 265 -8.07 13.93 -5.84
C ILE A 265 -8.21 12.74 -4.89
N ASP A 266 -9.35 12.64 -4.20
CA ASP A 266 -9.76 11.43 -3.48
C ASP A 266 -10.34 10.43 -4.51
N SER A 267 -9.69 9.28 -4.71
CA SER A 267 -10.15 8.33 -5.74
C SER A 267 -11.52 7.73 -5.44
N ALA A 268 -11.93 7.65 -4.17
CA ALA A 268 -13.20 7.06 -3.77
C ALA A 268 -14.35 8.02 -4.03
N THR A 269 -14.24 9.26 -3.53
CA THR A 269 -15.31 10.26 -3.68
C THR A 269 -15.21 11.05 -4.98
N GLY A 270 -14.03 11.13 -5.59
CA GLY A 270 -13.76 12.00 -6.72
C GLY A 270 -13.47 13.43 -6.33
N ASP A 271 -13.55 13.80 -5.05
CA ASP A 271 -13.41 15.18 -4.61
C ASP A 271 -11.99 15.69 -4.84
N ARG A 272 -11.88 16.91 -5.36
CA ARG A 272 -10.61 17.64 -5.35
C ARG A 272 -10.26 18.06 -3.93
N LEU A 273 -9.15 17.53 -3.43
CA LEU A 273 -8.64 17.83 -2.09
C LEU A 273 -8.01 19.22 -1.98
N GLY A 274 -7.52 19.74 -3.10
CA GLY A 274 -6.93 21.06 -3.22
C GLY A 274 -6.04 21.16 -4.46
N THR A 275 -5.75 22.39 -4.85
CA THR A 275 -4.76 22.71 -5.89
C THR A 275 -3.85 23.82 -5.39
N VAL A 276 -2.55 23.63 -5.55
CA VAL A 276 -1.56 24.68 -5.32
C VAL A 276 -0.81 25.00 -6.61
N THR A 277 -0.33 26.24 -6.70
CA THR A 277 0.43 26.75 -7.84
C THR A 277 1.82 27.16 -7.38
N SER A 278 2.83 26.84 -8.17
CA SER A 278 4.20 27.29 -7.88
C SER A 278 4.30 28.80 -8.03
N ALA A 279 5.17 29.43 -7.23
CA ALA A 279 5.47 30.85 -7.41
C ALA A 279 6.31 31.10 -8.68
N ALA A 280 7.25 30.20 -8.97
CA ALA A 280 8.09 30.24 -10.15
C ALA A 280 7.39 29.60 -11.36
N ALA A 281 7.64 30.17 -12.55
CA ALA A 281 7.31 29.55 -13.83
C ALA A 281 8.50 28.72 -14.35
N LEU A 282 8.23 27.73 -15.20
CA LEU A 282 9.27 27.07 -15.97
C LEU A 282 10.00 28.11 -16.86
N PRO A 283 11.34 28.05 -16.97
CA PRO A 283 12.12 29.01 -17.75
C PRO A 283 12.05 28.76 -19.28
N PHE A 284 11.10 27.94 -19.72
CA PHE A 284 10.88 27.57 -21.12
C PHE A 284 9.40 27.27 -21.36
N ALA A 285 8.97 27.36 -22.62
CA ALA A 285 7.62 26.96 -23.02
C ALA A 285 7.51 25.43 -23.03
N ALA A 286 6.67 24.88 -22.15
CA ALA A 286 6.39 23.44 -22.08
C ALA A 286 5.48 23.01 -23.25
N GLY A 287 5.90 22.00 -24.00
CA GLY A 287 5.14 21.42 -25.12
C GLY A 287 4.41 20.13 -24.75
N SER A 288 5.04 19.25 -23.98
CA SER A 288 4.43 18.04 -23.45
C SER A 288 5.08 17.65 -22.12
N MET A 289 4.38 16.87 -21.30
CA MET A 289 4.88 16.44 -19.99
C MET A 289 4.49 15.00 -19.66
N ALA A 290 5.30 14.36 -18.83
CA ALA A 290 4.96 13.14 -18.13
C ALA A 290 5.49 13.20 -16.70
N THR A 291 4.70 12.74 -15.75
CA THR A 291 5.08 12.64 -14.34
C THR A 291 5.68 11.26 -14.08
N LEU A 292 6.90 11.19 -13.55
CA LEU A 292 7.52 9.90 -13.24
C LEU A 292 7.09 9.36 -11.88
N ASN A 293 7.07 10.25 -10.89
CA ASN A 293 6.77 9.92 -9.50
C ASN A 293 6.39 11.21 -8.75
N PHE A 294 6.26 11.10 -7.42
CA PHE A 294 5.83 12.20 -6.55
C PHE A 294 6.73 13.44 -6.58
N ASN A 295 7.98 13.35 -7.05
CA ASN A 295 8.90 14.48 -7.04
C ASN A 295 9.69 14.70 -8.33
N THR A 296 9.32 14.04 -9.43
CA THR A 296 10.07 14.12 -10.69
C THR A 296 9.12 14.19 -11.88
N LEU A 297 9.23 15.26 -12.65
CA LEU A 297 8.52 15.45 -13.93
C LEU A 297 9.52 15.44 -15.08
N LEU A 298 9.09 14.93 -16.23
CA LEU A 298 9.77 15.12 -17.51
C LEU A 298 8.94 16.06 -18.37
N VAL A 299 9.57 17.12 -18.86
CA VAL A 299 8.89 18.15 -19.67
C VAL A 299 9.71 18.39 -20.93
N ALA A 300 9.11 18.12 -22.10
CA ALA A 300 9.68 18.51 -23.37
C ALA A 300 9.26 19.94 -23.70
N SER A 301 10.24 20.79 -24.02
CA SER A 301 9.97 22.15 -24.50
C SER A 301 9.37 22.13 -25.90
N THR A 302 8.73 23.21 -26.30
CA THR A 302 8.27 23.42 -27.68
C THR A 302 9.41 23.44 -28.71
N THR A 303 10.66 23.60 -28.26
CA THR A 303 11.88 23.55 -29.09
C THR A 303 12.53 22.16 -29.14
N GLY A 304 11.94 21.15 -28.48
CA GLY A 304 12.42 19.77 -28.51
C GLY A 304 13.56 19.46 -27.52
N VAL A 305 13.71 20.24 -26.45
CA VAL A 305 14.64 19.96 -25.35
C VAL A 305 13.89 19.27 -24.22
N LEU A 306 14.41 18.17 -23.70
CA LEU A 306 13.82 17.45 -22.57
C LEU A 306 14.45 17.90 -21.26
N TYR A 307 13.62 18.32 -20.32
CA TYR A 307 14.01 18.73 -18.98
C TYR A 307 13.45 17.76 -17.94
N ARG A 308 14.28 17.43 -16.94
CA ARG A 308 13.84 16.90 -15.65
C ARG A 308 13.52 18.08 -14.73
N VAL A 309 12.34 18.06 -14.13
CA VAL A 309 11.93 19.03 -13.11
C VAL A 309 11.83 18.30 -11.77
N ASP A 310 12.66 18.73 -10.82
CA ASP A 310 12.74 18.13 -9.49
C ASP A 310 11.87 18.92 -8.50
N ILE A 311 10.77 18.33 -8.05
CA ILE A 311 9.87 18.94 -7.06
C ILE A 311 10.49 18.81 -5.67
N THR A 312 10.54 19.92 -4.92
CA THR A 312 11.15 19.97 -3.59
C THR A 312 10.13 20.12 -2.47
N ALA A 313 8.93 20.61 -2.78
CA ALA A 313 7.78 20.64 -1.89
C ALA A 313 6.49 20.65 -2.71
N THR A 314 5.44 19.99 -2.23
CA THR A 314 4.13 19.96 -2.89
C THR A 314 3.15 20.98 -2.34
N ASN A 315 3.39 21.56 -1.15
CA ASN A 315 2.59 22.65 -0.60
C ASN A 315 3.43 23.49 0.40
N PRO A 316 3.84 24.73 0.03
CA PRO A 316 3.64 25.34 -1.27
C PRO A 316 4.45 24.60 -2.34
N LEU A 317 3.96 24.62 -3.58
CA LEU A 317 4.63 23.92 -4.68
C LEU A 317 5.95 24.61 -5.03
N ARG A 318 7.05 23.87 -4.92
CA ARG A 318 8.42 24.33 -5.21
C ARG A 318 9.16 23.28 -6.03
N PHE A 319 10.07 23.73 -6.87
CA PHE A 319 10.93 22.90 -7.69
C PHE A 319 12.30 23.55 -7.85
N ASP A 320 13.33 22.73 -8.03
CA ASP A 320 14.68 23.19 -8.35
C ASP A 320 14.77 23.63 -9.82
N PRO A 321 15.76 24.46 -10.19
CA PRO A 321 16.00 24.82 -11.59
C PRO A 321 15.99 23.58 -12.50
N PRO A 322 15.15 23.56 -13.56
CA PRO A 322 15.03 22.37 -14.42
C PRO A 322 16.37 21.95 -15.03
N VAL A 323 16.64 20.66 -15.00
CA VAL A 323 17.87 20.06 -15.53
C VAL A 323 17.61 19.57 -16.95
N GLN A 324 18.35 20.09 -17.93
CA GLN A 324 18.31 19.55 -19.28
C GLN A 324 18.91 18.14 -19.31
N ILE A 325 18.17 17.17 -19.84
CA ILE A 325 18.58 15.76 -19.92
C ILE A 325 18.61 15.20 -21.36
N GLY A 326 18.22 16.00 -22.35
CA GLY A 326 18.32 15.59 -23.76
C GLY A 326 17.77 16.60 -24.76
N THR A 327 18.00 16.36 -26.05
CA THR A 327 17.51 17.16 -27.18
C THR A 327 16.88 16.27 -28.25
N GLY A 328 16.07 16.82 -29.15
CA GLY A 328 15.36 16.07 -30.19
C GLY A 328 14.05 15.43 -29.72
N TYR A 329 13.57 15.81 -28.53
CA TYR A 329 12.30 15.35 -27.96
C TYR A 329 11.14 16.20 -28.44
N THR A 330 10.92 16.25 -29.76
CA THR A 330 9.83 16.98 -30.39
C THR A 330 8.51 16.22 -30.28
N HIS A 331 8.10 15.88 -29.06
CA HIS A 331 6.90 15.09 -28.78
C HIS A 331 5.72 16.01 -28.48
N LYS A 332 4.59 15.78 -29.17
CA LYS A 332 3.33 16.49 -28.88
C LYS A 332 2.59 15.91 -27.68
N LEU A 333 2.85 14.65 -27.36
CA LEU A 333 2.23 13.91 -26.25
C LEU A 333 3.32 13.04 -25.61
N LEU A 334 3.33 13.01 -24.28
CA LEU A 334 4.20 12.18 -23.46
C LEU A 334 3.36 11.45 -22.41
N ALA A 335 3.70 10.20 -22.12
CA ALA A 335 3.12 9.45 -21.01
C ALA A 335 4.16 8.49 -20.46
N TYR A 336 4.24 8.37 -19.13
CA TYR A 336 5.13 7.43 -18.45
C TYR A 336 4.28 6.33 -17.81
N ASP A 337 4.67 5.09 -18.02
CA ASP A 337 3.86 3.92 -17.64
C ASP A 337 3.99 3.51 -16.18
N GLY A 338 4.79 4.22 -15.39
CA GLY A 338 5.06 3.85 -14.00
C GLY A 338 6.16 2.79 -13.85
N ASP A 339 6.60 2.15 -14.94
CA ASP A 339 7.44 0.95 -14.95
C ASP A 339 8.62 1.07 -15.94
N GLY A 340 9.28 2.22 -15.91
CA GLY A 340 10.52 2.43 -16.64
C GLY A 340 10.36 2.76 -18.12
N SER A 341 9.14 2.85 -18.67
CA SER A 341 8.92 3.25 -20.06
C SER A 341 8.24 4.60 -20.20
N LEU A 342 8.94 5.52 -20.86
CA LEU A 342 8.37 6.78 -21.34
C LEU A 342 7.97 6.62 -22.81
N PHE A 343 6.71 6.93 -23.11
CA PHE A 343 6.16 6.94 -24.45
C PHE A 343 6.00 8.37 -24.94
N GLY A 344 6.36 8.61 -26.21
CA GLY A 344 6.22 9.91 -26.85
C GLY A 344 5.72 9.79 -28.28
N ILE A 345 4.77 10.66 -28.65
CA ILE A 345 4.30 10.77 -30.03
C ILE A 345 4.99 11.98 -30.67
N ALA A 346 5.84 11.71 -31.65
CA ALA A 346 6.58 12.74 -32.37
C ALA A 346 5.62 13.67 -33.12
N ALA A 347 5.77 14.98 -32.94
CA ALA A 347 4.87 15.99 -33.52
C ALA A 347 4.91 15.98 -35.07
N ALA A 348 6.10 15.82 -35.66
CA ALA A 348 6.28 15.91 -37.11
C ALA A 348 5.82 14.64 -37.87
N THR A 349 6.06 13.46 -37.31
CA THR A 349 5.81 12.19 -38.00
C THR A 349 4.59 11.44 -37.47
N GLY A 350 4.10 11.79 -36.28
CA GLY A 350 3.08 11.01 -35.59
C GLY A 350 3.58 9.64 -35.10
N ALA A 351 4.89 9.38 -35.09
CA ALA A 351 5.44 8.10 -34.65
C ALA A 351 5.42 7.97 -33.12
N LEU A 352 4.97 6.82 -32.63
CA LEU A 352 5.08 6.42 -31.22
C LEU A 352 6.48 5.85 -30.97
N ARG A 353 7.18 6.47 -30.01
CA ARG A 353 8.49 6.06 -29.54
C ARG A 353 8.43 5.67 -28.07
N ARG A 354 9.17 4.64 -27.68
CA ARG A 354 9.43 4.24 -26.29
C ARG A 354 10.86 4.61 -25.92
N TYR A 355 11.06 5.09 -24.71
CA TYR A 355 12.34 5.36 -24.09
C TYR A 355 12.39 4.68 -22.73
N THR A 356 13.53 4.10 -22.37
CA THR A 356 13.78 3.58 -21.03
C THR A 356 14.18 4.71 -20.09
N VAL A 357 13.52 4.76 -18.93
CA VAL A 357 13.80 5.65 -17.80
C VAL A 357 14.66 4.86 -16.79
N PRO A 358 15.98 5.08 -16.74
CA PRO A 358 16.90 4.21 -16.00
C PRO A 358 16.86 4.40 -14.48
N SER A 359 16.24 5.48 -13.99
CA SER A 359 16.17 5.78 -12.56
C SER A 359 15.06 6.77 -12.25
N ALA A 360 14.70 6.90 -10.98
CA ALA A 360 13.66 7.84 -10.52
C ALA A 360 13.96 9.31 -10.82
N LYS A 361 15.25 9.68 -10.95
CA LYS A 361 15.74 11.01 -11.33
C LYS A 361 16.77 10.87 -12.46
N PRO A 362 16.32 10.61 -13.70
CA PRO A 362 17.23 10.31 -14.80
C PRO A 362 18.10 11.53 -15.15
N SER A 363 19.34 11.30 -15.54
CA SER A 363 20.21 12.31 -16.17
C SER A 363 20.16 12.25 -17.70
N THR A 364 19.65 11.14 -18.24
CA THR A 364 19.38 10.89 -19.65
C THR A 364 18.32 9.79 -19.77
N LEU A 365 17.67 9.67 -20.92
CA LEU A 365 16.87 8.50 -21.27
C LEU A 365 17.66 7.61 -22.24
N ILE A 366 17.38 6.31 -22.24
CA ILE A 366 18.05 5.34 -23.11
C ILE A 366 17.03 4.61 -23.99
N ASN A 367 17.51 3.88 -25.00
CA ASN A 367 16.68 3.05 -25.91
C ASN A 367 15.53 3.81 -26.59
N ASN A 368 15.84 4.66 -27.58
CA ASN A 368 14.85 5.33 -28.41
C ASN A 368 14.24 4.38 -29.45
N THR A 369 13.27 3.57 -29.03
CA THR A 369 12.69 2.51 -29.86
C THR A 369 11.44 2.99 -30.58
N LEU A 370 11.37 2.76 -31.89
CA LEU A 370 10.14 2.96 -32.66
C LEU A 370 9.17 1.82 -32.34
N ILE A 371 7.98 2.16 -31.85
CA ILE A 371 6.90 1.21 -31.59
C ILE A 371 5.94 1.15 -32.79
N GLY A 372 5.66 2.30 -33.40
CA GLY A 372 4.87 2.36 -34.62
C GLY A 372 4.76 3.75 -35.20
N ASP A 373 4.51 3.83 -36.51
CA ASP A 373 4.47 5.08 -37.29
C ASP A 373 3.10 5.33 -37.96
N ARG A 374 2.11 4.45 -37.73
CA ARG A 374 0.75 4.56 -38.28
C ARG A 374 -0.28 4.78 -37.19
N GLY A 375 -1.24 5.68 -37.45
CA GLY A 375 -2.41 5.92 -36.59
C GLY A 375 -2.17 6.83 -35.38
N PHE A 376 -1.01 6.79 -34.74
CA PHE A 376 -0.72 7.57 -33.53
C PHE A 376 -0.71 9.09 -33.76
N GLY A 377 -0.38 9.55 -34.96
CA GLY A 377 -0.41 10.97 -35.33
C GLY A 377 -1.79 11.63 -35.18
N THR A 378 -2.87 10.84 -35.20
CA THR A 378 -4.26 11.33 -35.07
C THR A 378 -4.76 11.42 -33.62
N LEU A 379 -3.97 10.94 -32.66
CA LEU A 379 -4.34 10.96 -31.26
C LEU A 379 -4.32 12.40 -30.71
N LYS A 380 -5.37 12.72 -29.95
CA LYS A 380 -5.60 13.98 -29.24
C LYS A 380 -4.95 13.95 -27.85
N THR A 381 -5.07 12.83 -27.14
CA THR A 381 -4.50 12.64 -25.80
C THR A 381 -3.66 11.36 -25.73
N LEU A 382 -2.81 11.26 -24.71
CA LEU A 382 -2.06 10.06 -24.37
C LEU A 382 -1.89 9.99 -22.85
N ALA A 383 -2.22 8.84 -22.29
CA ALA A 383 -1.99 8.48 -20.89
C ALA A 383 -1.56 7.00 -20.84
N THR A 384 -1.24 6.52 -19.65
CA THR A 384 -0.91 5.13 -19.36
C THR A 384 -1.86 4.60 -18.30
N ALA A 385 -2.39 3.41 -18.53
CA ALA A 385 -3.26 2.70 -17.59
C ALA A 385 -2.56 1.49 -16.97
N GLY A 386 -1.28 1.27 -17.30
CA GLY A 386 -0.51 0.07 -17.03
C GLY A 386 0.93 0.20 -17.54
N PRO A 387 1.86 -0.63 -17.03
CA PRO A 387 3.10 -0.93 -17.72
C PRO A 387 2.75 -1.40 -19.13
N ASP A 388 3.39 -0.81 -20.14
CA ASP A 388 3.13 -1.12 -21.55
C ASP A 388 1.63 -1.03 -21.99
N LEU A 389 0.78 -0.31 -21.24
CA LEU A 389 -0.64 -0.15 -21.52
C LEU A 389 -0.98 1.34 -21.69
N LEU A 390 -1.15 1.77 -22.94
CA LEU A 390 -1.45 3.15 -23.27
C LEU A 390 -2.95 3.35 -23.43
N LEU A 391 -3.41 4.53 -23.02
CA LEU A 391 -4.79 4.98 -23.17
C LEU A 391 -4.78 6.30 -23.94
N ALA A 392 -5.61 6.42 -24.98
CA ALA A 392 -5.60 7.57 -25.85
C ALA A 392 -6.99 7.91 -26.37
N THR A 393 -7.18 9.15 -26.82
CA THR A 393 -8.40 9.59 -27.49
C THR A 393 -8.12 10.17 -28.87
N THR A 394 -9.15 10.26 -29.69
CA THR A 394 -9.13 10.98 -30.97
C THR A 394 -10.09 12.17 -30.93
N SER A 395 -9.95 13.11 -31.87
CA SER A 395 -10.91 14.20 -32.05
C SER A 395 -12.31 13.74 -32.48
N ALA A 396 -12.46 12.50 -32.94
CA ALA A 396 -13.77 11.88 -33.20
C ALA A 396 -14.43 11.35 -31.91
N GLY A 397 -13.75 11.44 -30.77
CA GLY A 397 -14.25 10.99 -29.48
C GLY A 397 -14.13 9.48 -29.23
N VAL A 398 -13.27 8.77 -29.97
CA VAL A 398 -12.95 7.36 -29.71
C VAL A 398 -12.01 7.26 -28.52
N LEU A 399 -12.27 6.34 -27.57
CA LEU A 399 -11.32 5.91 -26.53
C LEU A 399 -10.61 4.64 -26.98
N ILE A 400 -9.29 4.65 -26.93
CA ILE A 400 -8.44 3.60 -27.46
C ILE A 400 -7.48 3.11 -26.39
N GLN A 401 -7.36 1.80 -26.25
CA GLN A 401 -6.30 1.14 -25.51
C GLN A 401 -5.27 0.56 -26.49
N TYR A 402 -3.99 0.77 -26.19
CA TYR A 402 -2.90 0.08 -26.85
C TYR A 402 -2.14 -0.79 -25.86
N ARG A 403 -1.90 -2.06 -26.21
CA ARG A 403 -0.98 -2.92 -25.45
C ARG A 403 0.32 -3.06 -26.22
N ILE A 404 1.42 -2.72 -25.58
CA ILE A 404 2.77 -2.81 -26.14
C ILE A 404 3.37 -4.17 -25.73
N SER A 405 3.98 -4.88 -26.68
CA SER A 405 4.68 -6.14 -26.41
C SER A 405 5.79 -6.33 -27.43
N ASP A 406 7.02 -6.59 -26.99
CA ASP A 406 8.19 -6.81 -27.87
C ASP A 406 8.39 -5.72 -28.95
N ASN A 407 8.20 -4.46 -28.57
CA ASN A 407 8.22 -3.28 -29.47
C ASN A 407 7.12 -3.26 -30.55
N THR A 408 6.16 -4.19 -30.50
CA THR A 408 4.94 -4.19 -31.29
C THR A 408 3.76 -3.69 -30.45
N TRP A 409 2.59 -3.53 -31.08
CA TRP A 409 1.39 -3.07 -30.39
C TRP A 409 0.13 -3.73 -30.93
N SER A 410 -0.85 -3.94 -30.04
CA SER A 410 -2.24 -4.18 -30.39
C SER A 410 -3.09 -2.97 -30.01
N ARG A 411 -4.23 -2.82 -30.67
CA ARG A 411 -5.19 -1.73 -30.44
C ARG A 411 -6.56 -2.31 -30.16
N THR A 412 -7.23 -1.75 -29.17
CA THR A 412 -8.65 -1.98 -28.91
C THR A 412 -9.38 -0.65 -28.70
N ASP A 413 -10.51 -0.48 -29.37
CA ASP A 413 -11.36 0.70 -29.16
C ASP A 413 -12.30 0.39 -27.99
N LEU A 414 -12.05 1.02 -26.83
CA LEU A 414 -12.87 0.84 -25.63
C LEU A 414 -14.21 1.58 -25.76
N ALA A 415 -14.24 2.69 -26.50
CA ALA A 415 -15.47 3.40 -26.84
C ALA A 415 -15.34 4.04 -28.23
N THR A 416 -16.44 4.05 -28.99
CA THR A 416 -16.45 4.57 -30.38
C THR A 416 -16.80 6.05 -30.50
N SER A 417 -17.29 6.68 -29.43
CA SER A 417 -17.61 8.12 -29.35
C SER A 417 -17.71 8.58 -27.89
N GLY A 418 -17.83 9.90 -27.65
CA GLY A 418 -18.05 10.47 -26.31
C GLY A 418 -16.79 10.79 -25.50
N TRP A 419 -15.61 10.62 -26.07
CA TRP A 419 -14.31 10.87 -25.42
C TRP A 419 -13.50 12.02 -26.02
N ASP A 420 -14.15 13.01 -26.63
CA ASP A 420 -13.47 14.21 -27.15
C ASP A 420 -13.16 15.21 -26.01
N TYR A 421 -12.12 14.89 -25.24
CA TYR A 421 -11.64 15.69 -24.10
C TYR A 421 -10.32 16.40 -24.42
N GLU A 422 -10.00 17.48 -23.71
CA GLU A 422 -8.73 18.20 -23.88
C GLU A 422 -7.55 17.45 -23.26
N HIS A 423 -7.80 16.77 -22.14
CA HIS A 423 -6.82 15.93 -21.47
C HIS A 423 -7.48 14.63 -21.02
N LEU A 424 -6.70 13.56 -21.07
CA LEU A 424 -7.01 12.29 -20.45
C LEU A 424 -5.84 11.92 -19.55
N LEU A 425 -6.13 11.55 -18.32
CA LEU A 425 -5.16 11.19 -17.29
C LEU A 425 -5.56 9.85 -16.72
N SER A 426 -4.55 9.07 -16.35
CA SER A 426 -4.73 7.86 -15.59
C SER A 426 -3.51 7.72 -14.67
N PRO A 427 -3.72 7.59 -13.35
CA PRO A 427 -2.65 7.18 -12.46
C PRO A 427 -2.52 5.63 -12.47
N GLY A 428 -3.43 4.88 -13.11
CA GLY A 428 -3.48 3.41 -13.07
C GLY A 428 -4.72 2.90 -12.31
N ASP A 429 -4.77 1.59 -12.04
CA ASP A 429 -5.86 0.93 -11.30
C ASP A 429 -7.27 1.18 -11.86
N GLY A 430 -7.36 1.39 -13.18
CA GLY A 430 -8.63 1.65 -13.86
C GLY A 430 -9.23 3.03 -13.58
N LEU A 431 -8.51 3.93 -12.91
CA LEU A 431 -8.96 5.30 -12.66
C LEU A 431 -8.68 6.18 -13.88
N TYR A 432 -9.71 6.72 -14.52
CA TYR A 432 -9.54 7.66 -15.63
C TYR A 432 -10.14 9.02 -15.29
N TYR A 433 -9.42 10.08 -15.64
CA TYR A 433 -9.85 11.46 -15.46
C TYR A 433 -9.76 12.22 -16.77
N ALA A 434 -10.82 12.92 -17.13
CA ALA A 434 -10.88 13.64 -18.41
C ALA A 434 -11.26 15.10 -18.20
N ARG A 435 -10.46 16.00 -18.78
CA ARG A 435 -10.72 17.44 -18.72
C ARG A 435 -11.49 17.89 -19.95
N ALA A 436 -12.67 18.48 -19.74
CA ALA A 436 -13.44 19.11 -20.80
C ALA A 436 -12.89 20.50 -21.18
N ALA A 437 -13.21 20.98 -22.38
CA ALA A 437 -12.76 22.28 -22.89
C ALA A 437 -13.18 23.46 -21.98
N GLN A 438 -14.34 23.35 -21.32
CA GLN A 438 -14.87 24.34 -20.38
C GLN A 438 -14.17 24.30 -19.01
N GLY A 439 -13.22 23.38 -18.80
CA GLY A 439 -12.44 23.26 -17.57
C GLY A 439 -13.06 22.39 -16.48
N ALA A 440 -14.12 21.62 -16.80
CA ALA A 440 -14.61 20.55 -15.93
C ALA A 440 -13.63 19.37 -15.92
N MET A 441 -13.51 18.69 -14.78
CA MET A 441 -12.74 17.44 -14.65
C MET A 441 -13.71 16.31 -14.29
N LEU A 442 -13.86 15.38 -15.22
CA LEU A 442 -14.73 14.21 -15.10
C LEU A 442 -13.93 13.02 -14.59
N ARG A 443 -14.60 12.09 -13.89
CA ARG A 443 -14.02 10.84 -13.43
C ARG A 443 -14.74 9.64 -14.00
N PHE A 444 -13.96 8.58 -14.23
CA PHE A 444 -14.41 7.28 -14.72
C PHE A 444 -13.65 6.18 -14.00
N ARG A 445 -14.26 4.99 -13.93
CA ARG A 445 -13.63 3.81 -13.36
C ARG A 445 -13.84 2.62 -14.28
N ASP A 446 -12.74 2.10 -14.78
CA ASP A 446 -12.66 0.81 -15.45
C ASP A 446 -12.46 -0.27 -14.40
N GLN A 447 -13.39 -1.22 -14.28
CA GLN A 447 -13.30 -2.26 -13.26
C GLN A 447 -12.20 -3.28 -13.57
N ASN A 448 -11.86 -3.47 -14.85
CA ASN A 448 -10.81 -4.37 -15.28
C ASN A 448 -10.05 -3.76 -16.48
N PRO A 449 -9.13 -2.82 -16.23
CA PRO A 449 -8.41 -2.12 -17.29
C PRO A 449 -7.54 -3.03 -18.17
N LEU A 450 -7.32 -4.29 -17.78
CA LEU A 450 -6.49 -5.25 -18.51
C LEU A 450 -7.27 -6.14 -19.49
N ASN A 451 -8.60 -6.11 -19.46
CA ASN A 451 -9.43 -6.98 -20.31
C ASN A 451 -9.53 -6.51 -21.77
N GLY A 452 -9.10 -5.27 -22.07
CA GLY A 452 -9.25 -4.67 -23.39
C GLY A 452 -10.70 -4.40 -23.79
N SER A 453 -11.59 -4.18 -22.82
CA SER A 453 -13.01 -3.88 -23.03
C SER A 453 -13.35 -2.54 -22.38
N GLY A 454 -14.23 -1.76 -23.01
CA GLY A 454 -14.79 -0.55 -22.38
C GLY A 454 -16.14 -0.77 -21.71
N THR A 455 -16.66 -2.01 -21.70
CA THR A 455 -18.01 -2.32 -21.20
C THR A 455 -18.18 -2.10 -19.70
N ASP A 456 -17.08 -2.16 -18.96
CA ASP A 456 -16.98 -2.02 -17.52
C ASP A 456 -16.39 -0.66 -17.11
N ILE A 457 -16.30 0.29 -18.05
CA ILE A 457 -16.02 1.69 -17.75
C ILE A 457 -17.29 2.37 -17.22
N GLN A 458 -17.29 2.62 -15.92
CA GLN A 458 -18.30 3.42 -15.25
C GLN A 458 -17.97 4.91 -15.35
N SER A 459 -18.99 5.74 -15.62
CA SER A 459 -18.88 7.20 -15.56
C SER A 459 -19.66 7.77 -14.37
N PHE A 460 -19.26 8.95 -13.89
CA PHE A 460 -19.87 9.63 -12.75
C PHE A 460 -20.32 11.05 -13.14
N PRO A 461 -21.28 11.21 -14.07
CA PRO A 461 -21.61 12.52 -14.65
C PRO A 461 -22.28 13.49 -13.67
N SER A 462 -22.99 12.97 -12.65
CA SER A 462 -23.59 13.79 -11.58
C SER A 462 -22.63 14.09 -10.43
N ASP A 463 -21.44 13.51 -10.46
CA ASP A 463 -20.42 13.61 -9.41
C ASP A 463 -19.00 13.69 -10.02
N PRO A 464 -18.75 14.73 -10.85
CA PRO A 464 -17.43 14.99 -11.42
C PRO A 464 -16.46 15.46 -10.32
N VAL A 465 -15.15 15.40 -10.61
CA VAL A 465 -14.13 15.97 -9.71
C VAL A 465 -14.38 17.47 -9.51
N ASP A 466 -14.62 18.18 -10.62
CA ASP A 466 -15.06 19.56 -10.61
C ASP A 466 -15.88 19.87 -11.86
N THR A 467 -16.84 20.79 -11.74
CA THR A 467 -17.59 21.32 -12.87
C THR A 467 -16.85 22.42 -13.64
N SER A 468 -15.78 22.98 -13.06
CA SER A 468 -14.91 24.00 -13.68
C SER A 468 -13.59 24.16 -12.91
N GLY A 469 -12.71 25.05 -13.36
CA GLY A 469 -11.50 25.45 -12.62
C GLY A 469 -10.22 24.72 -13.00
N TRP A 470 -10.29 23.71 -13.88
CA TRP A 470 -9.10 23.12 -14.50
C TRP A 470 -8.75 23.91 -15.76
N ASN A 471 -7.70 24.73 -15.70
CA ASN A 471 -7.27 25.65 -16.76
C ASN A 471 -5.82 25.40 -17.23
N GLN A 472 -5.23 24.29 -16.81
CA GLN A 472 -3.89 23.88 -17.20
C GLN A 472 -3.82 23.55 -18.70
N THR A 473 -2.72 23.92 -19.34
CA THR A 473 -2.42 23.57 -20.74
C THR A 473 -1.85 22.17 -20.85
N LEU A 474 -1.15 21.70 -19.80
CA LEU A 474 -0.65 20.33 -19.68
C LEU A 474 -1.08 19.74 -18.35
N LEU A 475 -1.40 18.45 -18.36
CA LEU A 475 -1.74 17.68 -17.17
C LEU A 475 -1.11 16.29 -17.28
N SER A 476 -0.58 15.79 -16.17
CA SER A 476 -0.11 14.41 -16.03
C SER A 476 -0.34 13.94 -14.61
N ALA A 477 -1.07 12.83 -14.48
CA ALA A 477 -1.18 12.14 -13.20
C ALA A 477 0.18 11.56 -12.79
N VAL A 478 0.47 11.57 -11.49
CA VAL A 478 1.50 10.70 -10.92
C VAL A 478 1.00 9.28 -11.12
N PRO A 479 1.75 8.39 -11.79
CA PRO A 479 1.40 6.99 -11.82
C PRO A 479 1.28 6.54 -10.37
N LEU A 480 0.16 5.94 -10.00
CA LEU A 480 0.15 5.09 -8.84
C LEU A 480 1.30 4.12 -9.08
N THR A 481 2.25 4.10 -8.16
CA THR A 481 3.19 2.99 -8.07
C THR A 481 2.45 1.75 -7.50
N SER A 482 1.22 1.56 -7.99
CA SER A 482 0.25 0.51 -7.77
C SER A 482 -0.37 0.13 -9.13
N PHE A 483 0.47 -0.06 -10.14
CA PHE A 483 0.38 -1.37 -10.75
C PHE A 483 0.76 -2.37 -9.66
N PRO A 484 0.14 -3.55 -9.59
CA PRO A 484 0.50 -4.55 -8.60
C PRO A 484 1.93 -5.09 -8.82
N GLU A 485 2.93 -4.23 -9.03
CA GLU A 485 4.37 -4.46 -9.09
C GLU A 485 5.14 -3.18 -8.66
N SER A 486 4.83 -2.62 -7.48
CA SER A 486 5.94 -2.57 -6.52
C SER A 486 5.97 -3.98 -5.97
N PRO A 487 7.07 -4.75 -6.10
CA PRO A 487 7.02 -6.17 -5.84
C PRO A 487 6.49 -6.39 -4.43
N VAL A 488 5.32 -7.02 -4.32
CA VAL A 488 5.08 -7.84 -3.15
C VAL A 488 6.08 -8.96 -3.35
N ASP A 489 7.24 -8.86 -2.69
CA ASP A 489 8.20 -9.94 -2.67
C ASP A 489 7.43 -11.23 -2.38
N VAL A 490 7.51 -12.18 -3.31
CA VAL A 490 6.75 -13.42 -3.16
C VAL A 490 7.38 -14.17 -2.00
N SER A 491 6.64 -14.20 -0.90
CA SER A 491 7.04 -14.84 0.33
C SER A 491 6.75 -16.33 0.22
N ILE A 492 7.81 -17.13 0.15
CA ILE A 492 7.71 -18.58 0.08
C ILE A 492 8.19 -19.17 1.40
N PHE A 493 7.28 -19.87 2.08
CA PHE A 493 7.62 -20.73 3.18
C PHE A 493 7.83 -22.16 2.68
N GLY A 494 8.77 -22.87 3.30
CA GLY A 494 8.99 -24.27 3.01
C GLY A 494 9.49 -25.05 4.21
N ILE A 495 9.45 -26.37 4.10
CA ILE A 495 9.90 -27.31 5.13
C ILE A 495 10.92 -28.24 4.49
N ARG A 496 12.14 -28.29 5.04
CA ARG A 496 13.20 -29.21 4.60
C ARG A 496 12.95 -30.63 5.11
N SER A 497 13.67 -31.61 4.55
CA SER A 497 13.56 -33.01 4.95
C SER A 497 13.96 -33.27 6.41
N ASP A 498 14.78 -32.39 7.00
CA ASP A 498 15.14 -32.41 8.43
C ASP A 498 14.09 -31.73 9.34
N GLY A 499 12.98 -31.26 8.77
CA GLY A 499 11.88 -30.61 9.49
C GLY A 499 12.09 -29.13 9.77
N ARG A 500 13.20 -28.51 9.35
CA ARG A 500 13.42 -27.07 9.53
C ARG A 500 12.59 -26.25 8.54
N LEU A 501 12.06 -25.13 9.02
CA LEU A 501 11.37 -24.16 8.18
C LEU A 501 12.39 -23.36 7.37
N THR A 502 11.96 -22.93 6.19
CA THR A 502 12.67 -21.96 5.37
C THR A 502 11.72 -20.84 4.99
N TYR A 503 12.26 -19.63 4.88
CA TYR A 503 11.58 -18.45 4.37
C TYR A 503 12.45 -17.87 3.26
N SER A 504 11.85 -17.67 2.10
CA SER A 504 12.51 -17.10 0.92
C SER A 504 11.67 -15.96 0.38
N GLN A 505 12.34 -14.94 -0.12
CA GLN A 505 11.71 -13.85 -0.87
C GLN A 505 12.15 -13.92 -2.32
N ILE A 506 11.20 -13.75 -3.22
CA ILE A 506 11.45 -13.56 -4.65
C ILE A 506 11.04 -12.14 -5.00
N ASP A 507 11.95 -11.37 -5.57
CA ASP A 507 11.64 -10.09 -6.18
C ASP A 507 10.66 -10.35 -7.31
N SER A 508 9.41 -9.88 -7.20
CA SER A 508 8.42 -10.18 -8.22
C SER A 508 8.71 -9.44 -9.54
N ALA A 509 9.47 -8.34 -9.50
CA ALA A 509 9.84 -7.55 -10.66
C ALA A 509 10.96 -8.23 -11.45
N THR A 510 12.10 -8.51 -10.82
CA THR A 510 13.21 -9.20 -11.52
C THR A 510 12.98 -10.69 -11.65
N GLY A 511 12.18 -11.28 -10.76
CA GLY A 511 12.04 -12.71 -10.64
C GLY A 511 13.14 -13.35 -9.78
N ASP A 512 14.13 -12.61 -9.31
CA ASP A 512 15.28 -13.16 -8.58
C ASP A 512 14.95 -13.51 -7.13
N ARG A 513 15.63 -14.53 -6.59
CA ARG A 513 15.59 -14.80 -5.15
C ARG A 513 16.45 -13.79 -4.38
N LEU A 514 15.81 -13.03 -3.49
CA LEU A 514 16.47 -12.03 -2.64
C LEU A 514 17.24 -12.65 -1.46
N GLY A 515 16.86 -13.86 -1.06
CA GLY A 515 17.56 -14.61 -0.02
C GLY A 515 16.69 -15.70 0.58
N THR A 516 17.34 -16.57 1.38
CA THR A 516 16.64 -17.58 2.18
C THR A 516 17.22 -17.68 3.57
N VAL A 517 16.33 -17.74 4.54
CA VAL A 517 16.66 -18.00 5.95
C VAL A 517 16.08 -19.35 6.34
N THR A 518 16.86 -20.15 7.06
CA THR A 518 16.44 -21.43 7.62
C THR A 518 16.29 -21.31 9.12
N SER A 519 15.24 -21.88 9.70
CA SER A 519 15.04 -21.88 11.15
C SER A 519 16.09 -22.75 11.84
N ALA A 520 16.49 -22.35 13.04
CA ALA A 520 17.38 -23.16 13.86
C ALA A 520 16.68 -24.42 14.39
N ALA A 521 15.41 -24.28 14.79
CA ALA A 521 14.56 -25.37 15.26
C ALA A 521 13.89 -26.11 14.09
N ALA A 522 13.70 -27.42 14.24
CA ALA A 522 12.85 -28.23 13.38
C ALA A 522 11.44 -28.33 13.98
N LEU A 523 10.43 -28.58 13.14
CA LEU A 523 9.10 -28.95 13.61
C LEU A 523 9.19 -30.24 14.44
N PRO A 524 8.45 -30.34 15.57
CA PRO A 524 8.50 -31.50 16.46
C PRO A 524 7.71 -32.70 15.92
N PHE A 525 7.33 -32.69 14.64
CA PHE A 525 6.57 -33.74 13.97
C PHE A 525 6.95 -33.79 12.48
N ALA A 526 6.70 -34.93 11.85
CA ALA A 526 6.86 -35.09 10.41
C ALA A 526 5.71 -34.40 9.65
N ALA A 527 6.04 -33.37 8.87
CA ALA A 527 5.09 -32.66 8.03
C ALA A 527 4.73 -33.48 6.77
N GLY A 528 3.44 -33.64 6.50
CA GLY A 528 2.92 -34.32 5.30
C GLY A 528 2.48 -33.34 4.21
N SER A 529 1.87 -32.21 4.58
CA SER A 529 1.49 -31.14 3.66
C SER A 529 1.40 -29.80 4.40
N MET A 530 1.45 -28.69 3.66
CA MET A 530 1.39 -27.35 4.25
C MET A 530 0.64 -26.35 3.37
N ALA A 531 0.09 -25.32 3.99
CA ALA A 531 -0.41 -24.11 3.34
C ALA A 531 -0.02 -22.87 4.16
N THR A 532 0.42 -21.82 3.48
CA THR A 532 0.68 -20.52 4.08
C THR A 532 -0.62 -19.71 4.11
N LEU A 533 -1.06 -19.26 5.29
CA LEU A 533 -2.26 -18.42 5.40
C LEU A 533 -1.92 -16.95 5.14
N ASN A 534 -0.85 -16.47 5.76
CA ASN A 534 -0.41 -15.08 5.74
C ASN A 534 1.07 -15.01 6.14
N PHE A 535 1.59 -13.79 6.30
CA PHE A 535 3.00 -13.53 6.61
C PHE A 535 3.53 -14.20 7.88
N ASN A 536 2.67 -14.59 8.84
CA ASN A 536 3.09 -15.15 10.11
C ASN A 536 2.39 -16.45 10.53
N THR A 537 1.60 -17.07 9.66
CA THR A 537 0.81 -18.25 10.03
C THR A 537 0.83 -19.30 8.93
N LEU A 538 1.31 -20.49 9.28
CA LEU A 538 1.26 -21.68 8.42
C LEU A 538 0.30 -22.71 9.01
N LEU A 539 -0.39 -23.44 8.15
CA LEU A 539 -1.08 -24.66 8.51
C LEU A 539 -0.29 -25.86 7.98
N VAL A 540 0.03 -26.79 8.87
CA VAL A 540 0.84 -27.97 8.54
C VAL A 540 0.12 -29.22 9.02
N ALA A 541 -0.25 -30.08 8.09
CA ALA A 541 -0.78 -31.41 8.43
C ALA A 541 0.38 -32.38 8.62
N SER A 542 0.40 -33.10 9.73
CA SER A 542 1.38 -34.14 9.99
C SER A 542 1.08 -35.40 9.17
N THR A 543 2.09 -36.25 9.00
CA THR A 543 1.93 -37.58 8.37
C THR A 543 0.99 -38.51 9.15
N THR A 544 0.71 -38.19 10.43
CA THR A 544 -0.21 -38.91 11.30
C THR A 544 -1.64 -38.34 11.28
N GLY A 545 -1.91 -37.30 10.49
CA GLY A 545 -3.25 -36.72 10.32
C GLY A 545 -3.64 -35.68 11.37
N VAL A 546 -2.67 -35.04 12.03
CA VAL A 546 -2.90 -33.94 12.97
C VAL A 546 -2.62 -32.62 12.24
N LEU A 547 -3.52 -31.64 12.36
CA LEU A 547 -3.32 -30.31 11.80
C LEU A 547 -2.74 -29.38 12.87
N TYR A 548 -1.61 -28.76 12.56
CA TYR A 548 -0.96 -27.78 13.40
C TYR A 548 -1.03 -26.39 12.76
N ARG A 549 -1.30 -25.37 13.58
CA ARG A 549 -0.96 -23.99 13.28
C ARG A 549 0.49 -23.74 13.73
N VAL A 550 1.31 -23.22 12.83
CA VAL A 550 2.68 -22.81 13.12
C VAL A 550 2.73 -21.29 13.03
N ASP A 551 2.99 -20.64 14.15
CA ASP A 551 3.05 -19.18 14.25
C ASP A 551 4.50 -18.72 14.06
N ILE A 552 4.78 -18.03 12.96
CA ILE A 552 6.11 -17.46 12.69
C ILE A 552 6.27 -16.18 13.52
N THR A 553 7.36 -16.09 14.26
CA THR A 553 7.62 -14.95 15.17
C THR A 553 8.68 -14.00 14.63
N ALA A 554 9.55 -14.47 13.73
CA ALA A 554 10.50 -13.65 12.97
C ALA A 554 10.89 -14.39 11.68
N THR A 555 11.20 -13.65 10.61
CA THR A 555 11.68 -14.21 9.33
C THR A 555 13.20 -14.06 9.12
N ASN A 556 13.85 -13.23 9.93
CA ASN A 556 15.31 -13.10 9.94
C ASN A 556 15.83 -12.72 11.36
N PRO A 557 16.42 -13.66 12.12
CA PRO A 557 16.49 -15.09 11.84
C PRO A 557 15.09 -15.73 11.87
N LEU A 558 14.87 -16.79 11.08
CA LEU A 558 13.57 -17.46 11.02
C LEU A 558 13.28 -18.20 12.35
N ARG A 559 12.21 -17.78 13.02
CA ARG A 559 11.74 -18.31 14.31
C ARG A 559 10.23 -18.55 14.27
N PHE A 560 9.79 -19.54 15.03
CA PHE A 560 8.38 -19.88 15.18
C PHE A 560 8.12 -20.35 16.62
N ASP A 561 6.90 -20.12 17.10
CA ASP A 561 6.44 -20.62 18.40
C ASP A 561 6.17 -22.12 18.34
N PRO A 562 6.15 -22.84 19.49
CA PRO A 562 5.74 -24.24 19.53
C PRO A 562 4.42 -24.46 18.76
N PRO A 563 4.38 -25.37 17.77
CA PRO A 563 3.20 -25.56 16.94
C PRO A 563 1.95 -25.91 17.76
N VAL A 564 0.83 -25.26 17.46
CA VAL A 564 -0.44 -25.46 18.14
C VAL A 564 -1.26 -26.47 17.38
N GLN A 565 -1.64 -27.57 18.01
CA GLN A 565 -2.59 -28.52 17.41
C GLN A 565 -3.98 -27.88 17.33
N ILE A 566 -4.56 -27.82 16.13
CA ILE A 566 -5.88 -27.21 15.88
C ILE A 566 -6.92 -28.21 15.34
N GLY A 567 -6.52 -29.46 15.07
CA GLY A 567 -7.45 -30.52 14.68
C GLY A 567 -6.79 -31.87 14.41
N THR A 568 -7.61 -32.91 14.25
CA THR A 568 -7.20 -34.28 13.87
C THR A 568 -8.03 -34.77 12.67
N GLY A 569 -7.58 -35.84 12.01
CA GLY A 569 -8.22 -36.38 10.81
C GLY A 569 -7.82 -35.68 9.50
N TYR A 570 -6.84 -34.78 9.54
CA TYR A 570 -6.33 -34.02 8.40
C TYR A 570 -5.27 -34.82 7.64
N THR A 571 -5.62 -36.01 7.15
CA THR A 571 -4.74 -36.87 6.35
C THR A 571 -4.64 -36.37 4.91
N HIS A 572 -4.25 -35.12 4.71
CA HIS A 572 -4.13 -34.51 3.39
C HIS A 572 -2.73 -34.66 2.82
N LYS A 573 -2.63 -35.14 1.59
CA LYS A 573 -1.36 -35.19 0.85
C LYS A 573 -0.98 -33.85 0.20
N LEU A 574 -1.96 -32.97 0.02
CA LEU A 574 -1.81 -31.65 -0.59
C LEU A 574 -2.75 -30.68 0.12
N LEU A 575 -2.27 -29.47 0.39
CA LEU A 575 -3.02 -28.37 0.98
C LEU A 575 -2.79 -27.09 0.16
N ALA A 576 -3.83 -26.27 0.01
CA ALA A 576 -3.73 -24.93 -0.55
C ALA A 576 -4.73 -24.02 0.16
N TYR A 577 -4.31 -22.80 0.47
CA TYR A 577 -5.17 -21.76 1.00
C TYR A 577 -5.35 -20.69 -0.07
N ASP A 578 -6.57 -20.22 -0.28
CA ASP A 578 -6.90 -19.33 -1.39
C ASP A 578 -6.72 -17.84 -1.10
N GLY A 579 -6.34 -17.49 0.12
CA GLY A 579 -6.23 -16.10 0.55
C GLY A 579 -7.55 -15.51 1.05
N ASP A 580 -8.68 -16.19 0.87
CA ASP A 580 -10.04 -15.69 1.14
C ASP A 580 -10.85 -16.66 2.03
N GLY A 581 -10.20 -17.12 3.09
CA GLY A 581 -10.87 -17.89 4.14
C GLY A 581 -11.16 -19.34 3.81
N SER A 582 -10.72 -19.88 2.66
CA SER A 582 -10.90 -21.30 2.33
C SER A 582 -9.58 -22.06 2.24
N LEU A 583 -9.46 -23.10 3.07
CA LEU A 583 -8.41 -24.11 2.97
C LEU A 583 -8.94 -25.31 2.20
N PHE A 584 -8.19 -25.72 1.18
CA PHE A 584 -8.46 -26.89 0.36
C PHE A 584 -7.46 -28.00 0.67
N GLY A 585 -7.96 -29.23 0.77
CA GLY A 585 -7.12 -30.39 1.05
C GLY A 585 -7.53 -31.63 0.25
N ILE A 586 -6.54 -32.32 -0.31
CA ILE A 586 -6.74 -33.61 -1.00
C ILE A 586 -6.40 -34.73 -0.03
N ALA A 587 -7.41 -35.52 0.35
CA ALA A 587 -7.25 -36.66 1.25
C ALA A 587 -6.32 -37.73 0.64
N ALA A 588 -5.33 -38.18 1.41
CA ALA A 588 -4.32 -39.13 0.94
C ALA A 588 -4.90 -40.50 0.60
N ALA A 589 -5.84 -41.00 1.42
CA ALA A 589 -6.43 -42.33 1.24
C ALA A 589 -7.45 -42.41 0.11
N THR A 590 -8.28 -41.38 -0.07
CA THR A 590 -9.41 -41.41 -0.99
C THR A 590 -9.19 -40.57 -2.25
N GLY A 591 -8.26 -39.62 -2.23
CA GLY A 591 -8.11 -38.63 -3.30
C GLY A 591 -9.27 -37.64 -3.39
N ALA A 592 -10.09 -37.51 -2.34
CA ALA A 592 -11.20 -36.56 -2.30
C ALA A 592 -10.73 -35.14 -1.98
N LEU A 593 -11.31 -34.13 -2.65
CA LEU A 593 -11.10 -32.71 -2.36
C LEU A 593 -12.09 -32.25 -1.30
N ARG A 594 -11.57 -31.64 -0.24
CA ARG A 594 -12.34 -31.03 0.84
C ARG A 594 -12.01 -29.54 0.96
N ARG A 595 -13.02 -28.73 1.27
CA ARG A 595 -12.91 -27.31 1.63
C ARG A 595 -13.18 -27.17 3.12
N TYR A 596 -12.42 -26.30 3.79
CA TYR A 596 -12.59 -25.92 5.19
C TYR A 596 -12.58 -24.40 5.28
N THR A 597 -13.41 -23.85 6.16
CA THR A 597 -13.40 -22.42 6.47
C THR A 597 -12.31 -22.13 7.51
N VAL A 598 -11.46 -21.16 7.21
CA VAL A 598 -10.45 -20.58 8.08
C VAL A 598 -11.06 -19.33 8.74
N PRO A 599 -11.52 -19.41 10.00
CA PRO A 599 -12.35 -18.34 10.59
C PRO A 599 -11.57 -17.09 11.00
N SER A 600 -10.24 -17.16 11.05
CA SER A 600 -9.38 -16.04 11.46
C SER A 600 -7.96 -16.24 10.94
N ALA A 601 -7.15 -15.17 10.97
CA ALA A 601 -5.76 -15.21 10.55
C ALA A 601 -4.88 -16.21 11.34
N LYS A 602 -5.24 -16.47 12.62
CA LYS A 602 -4.61 -17.47 13.50
C LYS A 602 -5.68 -18.41 14.05
N PRO A 603 -6.18 -19.36 13.26
CA PRO A 603 -7.29 -20.20 13.66
C PRO A 603 -6.91 -21.07 14.85
N SER A 604 -7.82 -21.27 15.80
CA SER A 604 -7.73 -22.32 16.84
C SER A 604 -8.39 -23.62 16.39
N THR A 605 -9.23 -23.55 15.36
CA THR A 605 -9.87 -24.68 14.69
C THR A 605 -10.27 -24.26 13.28
N LEU A 606 -10.53 -25.24 12.40
CA LEU A 606 -11.18 -25.00 11.10
C LEU A 606 -12.63 -25.46 11.17
N THR A 607 -13.49 -24.83 10.38
CA THR A 607 -14.93 -25.14 10.34
C THR A 607 -15.36 -25.56 8.94
N ASN A 608 -16.62 -25.97 8.78
CA ASN A 608 -17.23 -26.28 7.48
C ASN A 608 -16.41 -27.26 6.60
N ASN A 609 -16.18 -28.48 7.09
CA ASN A 609 -15.53 -29.54 6.33
C ASN A 609 -16.45 -30.07 5.22
N THR A 610 -16.43 -29.38 4.08
CA THR A 610 -17.29 -29.65 2.92
C THR A 610 -16.56 -30.56 1.94
N LEU A 611 -17.21 -31.66 1.54
CA LEU A 611 -16.74 -32.50 0.43
C LEU A 611 -17.07 -31.81 -0.89
N ILE A 612 -16.05 -31.35 -1.63
CA ILE A 612 -16.21 -30.74 -2.95
C ILE A 612 -16.29 -31.80 -4.04
N GLY A 613 -15.48 -32.85 -3.94
CA GLY A 613 -15.51 -33.96 -4.89
C GLY A 613 -14.85 -35.23 -4.37
N ALA A 614 -15.50 -36.37 -4.60
CA ALA A 614 -15.05 -37.68 -4.11
C ALA A 614 -13.97 -38.33 -5.00
N SER A 615 -13.85 -37.91 -6.25
CA SER A 615 -12.91 -38.44 -7.25
C SER A 615 -12.41 -37.32 -8.17
N GLY A 616 -11.41 -37.59 -9.00
CA GLY A 616 -10.85 -36.61 -9.95
C GLY A 616 -9.62 -35.83 -9.46
N PHE A 617 -9.27 -35.95 -8.17
CA PHE A 617 -8.11 -35.26 -7.55
C PHE A 617 -7.02 -36.23 -7.07
N GLY A 618 -7.31 -37.53 -7.02
CA GLY A 618 -6.39 -38.55 -6.50
C GLY A 618 -5.06 -38.67 -7.25
N SER A 619 -5.02 -38.34 -8.55
CA SER A 619 -3.82 -38.38 -9.38
C SER A 619 -3.00 -37.08 -9.37
N LEU A 620 -3.46 -36.03 -8.66
CA LEU A 620 -2.75 -34.76 -8.61
C LEU A 620 -1.45 -34.89 -7.79
N ARG A 621 -0.40 -34.26 -8.34
CA ARG A 621 0.96 -34.20 -7.78
C ARG A 621 1.19 -32.93 -6.99
N THR A 622 0.57 -31.82 -7.41
CA THR A 622 0.70 -30.50 -6.78
C THR A 622 -0.67 -29.88 -6.56
N LEU A 623 -0.74 -28.89 -5.67
CA LEU A 623 -1.93 -28.08 -5.46
C LEU A 623 -1.50 -26.68 -5.01
N ALA A 624 -2.02 -25.66 -5.66
CA ALA A 624 -1.92 -24.26 -5.28
C ALA A 624 -3.30 -23.60 -5.47
N ALA A 625 -3.47 -22.41 -4.90
CA ALA A 625 -4.62 -21.56 -5.20
C ALA A 625 -4.11 -20.31 -5.94
N ALA A 626 -4.79 -19.96 -7.02
CA ALA A 626 -4.43 -18.80 -7.86
C ALA A 626 -5.33 -17.59 -7.62
N ALA A 627 -6.51 -17.82 -7.02
CA ALA A 627 -7.49 -16.82 -6.62
C ALA A 627 -8.48 -17.49 -5.65
N PRO A 628 -9.39 -16.73 -5.01
CA PRO A 628 -10.50 -17.29 -4.23
C PRO A 628 -11.26 -18.35 -5.01
N ASP A 629 -11.47 -19.51 -4.39
CA ASP A 629 -12.13 -20.69 -5.01
C ASP A 629 -11.52 -21.16 -6.36
N LEU A 630 -10.28 -20.79 -6.70
CA LEU A 630 -9.61 -21.17 -7.94
C LEU A 630 -8.31 -21.92 -7.66
N LEU A 631 -8.32 -23.22 -7.91
CA LEU A 631 -7.17 -24.10 -7.65
C LEU A 631 -6.39 -24.39 -8.94
N LEU A 632 -5.08 -24.52 -8.79
CA LEU A 632 -4.16 -24.99 -9.82
C LEU A 632 -3.48 -26.28 -9.36
N ALA A 633 -3.32 -27.22 -10.27
CA ALA A 633 -2.69 -28.50 -9.98
C ALA A 633 -1.99 -29.09 -11.19
N THR A 634 -1.05 -30.00 -10.94
CA THR A 634 -0.38 -30.78 -11.99
C THR A 634 -0.58 -32.27 -11.82
N THR A 635 -0.49 -33.02 -12.91
CA THR A 635 -0.54 -34.49 -12.93
C THR A 635 0.85 -35.09 -13.14
N SER A 636 1.00 -36.40 -12.89
CA SER A 636 2.21 -37.14 -13.25
C SER A 636 2.50 -37.19 -14.75
N ALA A 637 1.48 -36.96 -15.60
CA ALA A 637 1.63 -36.84 -17.05
C ALA A 637 2.12 -35.45 -17.50
N GLY A 638 2.29 -34.50 -16.56
CA GLY A 638 2.73 -33.14 -16.86
C GLY A 638 1.63 -32.21 -17.36
N THR A 639 0.37 -32.52 -17.12
CA THR A 639 -0.77 -31.63 -17.41
C THR A 639 -0.85 -30.54 -16.35
N LEU A 640 -1.11 -29.29 -16.74
CA LEU A 640 -1.52 -28.20 -15.83
C LEU A 640 -3.04 -28.07 -15.88
N ILE A 641 -3.68 -28.09 -14.72
CA ILE A 641 -5.12 -28.11 -14.57
C ILE A 641 -5.54 -26.95 -13.66
N GLN A 642 -6.61 -26.28 -14.06
CA GLN A 642 -7.35 -25.35 -13.24
C GLN A 642 -8.67 -25.96 -12.78
N TYR A 643 -9.01 -25.78 -11.51
CA TYR A 643 -10.31 -26.10 -10.96
C TYR A 643 -10.98 -24.84 -10.45
N ARG A 644 -12.17 -24.53 -10.95
CA ARG A 644 -13.05 -23.53 -10.35
C ARG A 644 -13.98 -24.22 -9.37
N ILE A 645 -13.93 -23.80 -8.12
CA ILE A 645 -14.67 -24.38 -7.01
C ILE A 645 -15.88 -23.48 -6.70
N THR A 646 -16.99 -24.11 -6.37
CA THR A 646 -18.19 -23.48 -5.83
C THR A 646 -18.70 -24.44 -4.74
N ASP A 647 -20.00 -24.75 -4.71
CA ASP A 647 -20.50 -25.95 -4.03
C ASP A 647 -20.22 -27.24 -4.83
N THR A 648 -19.73 -27.10 -6.07
CA THR A 648 -19.25 -28.16 -6.96
C THR A 648 -17.89 -27.78 -7.56
N TRP A 649 -17.42 -28.47 -8.60
CA TRP A 649 -16.17 -28.11 -9.29
C TRP A 649 -16.27 -28.23 -10.80
N ALA A 650 -15.60 -27.33 -11.51
CA ALA A 650 -15.36 -27.40 -12.95
C ALA A 650 -13.85 -27.49 -13.20
N ARG A 651 -13.46 -28.34 -14.16
CA ARG A 651 -12.06 -28.57 -14.53
C ARG A 651 -11.78 -28.03 -15.92
N THR A 652 -10.65 -27.35 -16.06
CA THR A 652 -10.05 -26.98 -17.34
C THR A 652 -8.58 -27.36 -17.38
N ASP A 653 -8.14 -27.99 -18.47
CA ASP A 653 -6.74 -28.30 -18.69
C ASP A 653 -6.07 -27.09 -19.37
N LEU A 654 -5.27 -26.34 -18.63
CA LEU A 654 -4.55 -25.17 -19.15
C LEU A 654 -3.40 -25.58 -20.07
N ALA A 655 -2.74 -26.70 -19.77
CA ALA A 655 -1.71 -27.27 -20.64
C ALA A 655 -1.75 -28.80 -20.59
N SER A 656 -1.61 -29.46 -21.75
CA SER A 656 -1.70 -30.92 -21.85
C SER A 656 -0.44 -31.66 -21.41
N SER A 657 0.73 -31.00 -21.48
CA SER A 657 2.04 -31.54 -21.11
C SER A 657 3.01 -30.42 -20.69
N GLY A 658 4.22 -30.76 -20.24
CA GLY A 658 5.28 -29.80 -19.91
C GLY A 658 5.37 -29.36 -18.45
N TRP A 659 4.38 -29.70 -17.62
CA TRP A 659 4.28 -29.27 -16.22
C TRP A 659 4.67 -30.35 -15.20
N ASN A 660 5.66 -31.18 -15.54
CA ASN A 660 6.13 -32.27 -14.67
C ASN A 660 7.09 -31.76 -13.57
N HIS A 661 6.63 -30.83 -12.75
CA HIS A 661 7.41 -30.16 -11.69
C HIS A 661 7.24 -30.85 -10.32
N ALA A 662 8.22 -30.67 -9.44
CA ALA A 662 8.18 -31.19 -8.07
C ALA A 662 7.19 -30.42 -7.18
N HIS A 663 7.10 -29.11 -7.39
CA HIS A 663 6.18 -28.20 -6.69
C HIS A 663 5.58 -27.22 -7.67
N LEU A 664 4.36 -26.78 -7.39
CA LEU A 664 3.69 -25.66 -8.03
C LEU A 664 3.18 -24.74 -6.92
N LEU A 665 3.44 -23.44 -7.05
CA LEU A 665 3.10 -22.42 -6.08
C LEU A 665 2.48 -21.25 -6.83
N SER A 666 1.54 -20.56 -6.18
CA SER A 666 1.05 -19.28 -6.65
C SER A 666 0.75 -18.39 -5.44
N PRO A 667 1.23 -17.14 -5.42
CA PRO A 667 0.70 -16.12 -4.54
C PRO A 667 -0.61 -15.51 -5.06
N GLY A 668 -1.06 -15.86 -6.26
CA GLY A 668 -2.20 -15.27 -6.95
C GLY A 668 -1.79 -14.30 -8.06
N ASN A 669 -2.76 -13.55 -8.59
CA ASN A 669 -2.59 -12.57 -9.68
C ASN A 669 -1.90 -13.12 -10.94
N GLY A 670 -2.08 -14.41 -11.23
CA GLY A 670 -1.52 -15.04 -12.43
C GLY A 670 -0.03 -15.36 -12.34
N LEU A 671 0.63 -15.17 -11.20
CA LEU A 671 2.01 -15.59 -11.00
C LEU A 671 2.08 -17.05 -10.57
N TYR A 672 2.81 -17.87 -11.33
CA TYR A 672 3.06 -19.27 -10.99
C TYR A 672 4.56 -19.54 -10.86
N TYR A 673 4.92 -20.30 -9.84
CA TYR A 673 6.29 -20.73 -9.61
C TYR A 673 6.34 -22.26 -9.56
N ALA A 674 7.26 -22.85 -10.31
CA ALA A 674 7.39 -24.29 -10.36
C ALA A 674 8.82 -24.73 -10.07
N ARG A 675 8.97 -25.63 -9.09
CA ARG A 675 10.28 -26.17 -8.74
C ARG A 675 10.58 -27.41 -9.55
N THR A 676 11.76 -27.49 -10.16
CA THR A 676 12.23 -28.70 -10.84
C THR A 676 12.68 -29.77 -9.84
N ALA A 677 12.91 -30.99 -10.34
CA ALA A 677 13.48 -32.07 -9.53
C ALA A 677 14.94 -31.78 -9.12
N GLN A 678 15.65 -31.00 -9.92
CA GLN A 678 17.04 -30.58 -9.71
C GLN A 678 17.15 -29.37 -8.76
N GLY A 679 16.02 -28.82 -8.29
CA GLY A 679 15.99 -27.72 -7.33
C GLY A 679 16.08 -26.31 -7.94
N ALA A 680 15.90 -26.17 -9.26
CA ALA A 680 15.71 -24.87 -9.90
C ALA A 680 14.27 -24.38 -9.66
N MET A 681 14.07 -23.06 -9.62
CA MET A 681 12.75 -22.44 -9.50
C MET A 681 12.44 -21.66 -10.77
N LEU A 682 11.38 -22.07 -11.47
CA LEU A 682 10.93 -21.47 -12.72
C LEU A 682 9.77 -20.50 -12.46
N ARG A 683 9.72 -19.39 -13.20
CA ARG A 683 8.63 -18.41 -13.16
C ARG A 683 7.75 -18.53 -14.40
N PHE A 684 6.44 -18.38 -14.20
CA PHE A 684 5.45 -18.28 -15.25
C PHE A 684 4.45 -17.17 -14.91
N ARG A 685 3.85 -16.58 -15.94
CA ARG A 685 2.79 -15.58 -15.79
C ARG A 685 1.63 -15.92 -16.71
N ASP A 686 0.49 -16.17 -16.09
CA ASP A 686 -0.81 -16.22 -16.75
C ASP A 686 -1.38 -14.81 -16.81
N GLN A 687 -1.56 -14.28 -18.02
CA GLN A 687 -2.02 -12.90 -18.19
C GLN A 687 -3.48 -12.72 -17.76
N ASN A 688 -4.28 -13.79 -17.79
CA ASN A 688 -5.66 -13.78 -17.34
C ASN A 688 -6.01 -15.10 -16.65
N PRO A 689 -5.60 -15.27 -15.38
CA PRO A 689 -5.77 -16.52 -14.65
C PRO A 689 -7.23 -16.93 -14.46
N LEU A 690 -8.21 -16.05 -14.72
CA LEU A 690 -9.63 -16.33 -14.52
C LEU A 690 -10.35 -16.80 -15.80
N ASN A 691 -9.70 -16.78 -16.96
CA ASN A 691 -10.33 -17.11 -18.24
C ASN A 691 -10.50 -18.63 -18.49
N GLY A 692 -9.86 -19.48 -17.68
CA GLY A 692 -9.85 -20.93 -17.89
C GLY A 692 -9.09 -21.36 -19.15
N SER A 693 -8.11 -20.58 -19.58
CA SER A 693 -7.27 -20.84 -20.75
C SER A 693 -5.81 -20.86 -20.32
N GLY A 694 -4.99 -21.74 -20.89
CA GLY A 694 -3.54 -21.67 -20.68
C GLY A 694 -2.78 -21.08 -21.86
N THR A 695 -3.48 -20.53 -22.85
CA THR A 695 -2.86 -19.97 -24.07
C THR A 695 -2.07 -18.69 -23.82
N ASP A 696 -2.35 -18.02 -22.71
CA ASP A 696 -1.72 -16.79 -22.23
C ASP A 696 -0.79 -17.03 -21.03
N ILE A 697 -0.41 -18.29 -20.78
CA ILE A 697 0.66 -18.61 -19.83
C ILE A 697 2.01 -18.42 -20.53
N GLN A 698 2.69 -17.37 -20.13
CA GLN A 698 4.06 -17.07 -20.52
C GLN A 698 5.05 -17.77 -19.57
N SER A 699 6.07 -18.41 -20.12
CA SER A 699 7.20 -18.95 -19.36
C SER A 699 8.42 -18.03 -19.49
N PHE A 700 9.26 -17.99 -18.45
CA PHE A 700 10.52 -17.23 -18.45
C PHE A 700 11.73 -18.19 -18.36
N PRO A 701 11.97 -19.06 -19.36
CA PRO A 701 12.94 -20.15 -19.25
C PRO A 701 14.41 -19.69 -19.23
N ASN A 702 14.70 -18.52 -19.81
CA ASN A 702 16.04 -17.92 -19.82
C ASN A 702 16.29 -17.01 -18.61
N ASP A 703 15.30 -16.86 -17.74
CA ASP A 703 15.29 -16.00 -16.56
C ASP A 703 14.59 -16.72 -15.39
N PRO A 704 15.12 -17.89 -14.96
CA PRO A 704 14.56 -18.60 -13.82
C PRO A 704 14.86 -17.83 -12.54
N VAL A 705 13.98 -17.96 -11.54
CA VAL A 705 14.17 -17.34 -10.21
C VAL A 705 15.52 -17.69 -9.61
N ASP A 706 15.88 -18.97 -9.75
CA ASP A 706 17.24 -19.48 -9.55
C ASP A 706 17.42 -20.76 -10.36
N THR A 707 18.67 -21.04 -10.72
CA THR A 707 19.06 -22.31 -11.36
C THR A 707 19.16 -23.49 -10.37
N GLY A 708 19.02 -23.26 -9.07
CA GLY A 708 19.19 -24.29 -8.03
C GLY A 708 18.91 -23.80 -6.61
N GLY A 709 19.23 -24.61 -5.60
CA GLY A 709 19.21 -24.18 -4.19
C GLY A 709 17.84 -24.22 -3.49
N TRP A 710 16.83 -24.84 -4.13
CA TRP A 710 15.54 -25.14 -3.52
C TRP A 710 15.47 -26.65 -3.19
N ASP A 711 15.76 -26.99 -1.94
CA ASP A 711 15.88 -28.37 -1.44
C ASP A 711 14.74 -28.81 -0.51
N GLN A 712 13.72 -27.97 -0.35
CA GLN A 712 12.62 -28.19 0.59
C GLN A 712 11.78 -29.42 0.21
N ALA A 713 11.26 -30.17 1.17
CA ALA A 713 10.28 -31.22 0.90
C ALA A 713 8.90 -30.64 0.58
N LEU A 714 8.55 -29.53 1.25
CA LEU A 714 7.27 -28.83 1.08
C LEU A 714 7.54 -27.35 0.81
N LEU A 715 6.70 -26.74 -0.02
CA LEU A 715 6.74 -25.31 -0.35
C LEU A 715 5.30 -24.78 -0.42
N SER A 716 5.09 -23.56 0.04
CA SER A 716 3.83 -22.83 -0.09
C SER A 716 4.10 -21.32 -0.16
N ALA A 717 3.55 -20.66 -1.17
CA ALA A 717 3.59 -19.21 -1.28
C ALA A 717 2.53 -18.58 -0.38
N GLN A 718 2.85 -17.43 0.20
CA GLN A 718 1.88 -16.57 0.83
C GLN A 718 0.93 -16.02 -0.25
N PRO A 719 -0.40 -16.13 -0.09
CA PRO A 719 -1.32 -15.49 -1.01
C PRO A 719 -1.23 -13.97 -0.90
N PHE A 720 -1.31 -13.28 -2.03
CA PHE A 720 -1.70 -11.88 -2.08
C PHE A 720 -3.12 -11.82 -1.53
N SER A 721 -3.33 -11.09 -0.43
CA SER A 721 -4.69 -10.90 0.08
C SER A 721 -5.56 -10.35 -1.03
N ALA A 722 -6.67 -11.03 -1.34
CA ALA A 722 -7.70 -10.51 -2.23
C ALA A 722 -8.41 -9.31 -1.61
#